data_AF-A0A7R8H922-F1
#
_entry.id   AF-A0A7R8H922-F1
#
_cell.length_a   1.000
_cell.length_b   1.000
_cell.length_c   1.000
_cell.angle_alpha   90.00
_cell.angle_beta   90.00
_cell.angle_gamma   90.00
#
_symmetry.space_group_name_H-M   'P 1'
#
loop_
_entity.id
_entity.type
_entity.pdbx_description
1 polymer ?
#
loop_
_entity_poly.entity_id
_entity_poly.type
_entity_poly.pdbx_seq_one_letter_code
_entity_poly.pdbx_strand_id
1 'polypeptide(L)'
;MTDRDLTELNECPLDPGGYFIINGSEKVLIAQEKMATNTVYVFSVKDSKYAYKTEIRSCLEHSSRPTSTLWVNMLTRGGQNIKKSAIGQRIVGILPYIKQEIPIMIVFRALGFVADRDILEHIIYDFDDPELMEMVKPSLDEAFVIQEQNIALNFIGTRGAQPGVTREKRIKYAKEILQKEMLPHVGVSDFCETRKAYFLGYMVHRLLLAALGRKELDDRDHYGNKRLDLAGPLLAFLFRGLFRNLMKEMRMYAQKFIDKGKDFNLELAIKTRIISDESPSISCWCRDGKLAKPRQLHNTLWGMICPAETPEGGAVGLVKNLALMAYVSVGNTPSPILEFLEEWSMENLEEIAPSSISDATKIFVNGCWVGIHRDPEQLMTTLRKLRRQMDIINAEVSMIRDIRDREIRIYTDAGRICRPLLIVEDCRLLMNKQHIEMLKEREYNNYQWQDLVASGVVEYIDTMEEETTMIATSPESLQPAEDGTFYCQTWTHCEIHPAMILGVCASIIPFPDHNQSPRNTYQSAMGKQAMGVYITNFHVRMDTLAHVLYYPQKPLVTTRSMDYLRFSELPAGINSIVAIATYTGYNQEDSVILNSSAVDRGFFRSVFMRSYKDSELKRNDQEECFEKPSRDTCQGMRNAIYDKLDDDGIIAPGLRVSGDDVVIETGIVDQVMITLNSDANKFVKIRVRSVRIPQIGDKFASRHGQKGTCGIQYRQEDMPFTCEGISPDIIINPHAIPSRMTIGHLIECLQGKTCEYNYQPRGNEVMYNGHTGRKMNAQIFLGPTYYQRLKHMVDDKIHSRARGPLQILVRQPMEGRARDGGLRFGEMERDCQISHGAAQFLRESGSRIIMENGNEMVEKEVEKLDITDGVSEDAQKKKKKKRNRPKKPKNGENGVKSSGKQTDPPSLPISELYSDGNFPVGQEMEYLPLKDGSMAMDRMTGEERRALDRSQIDMYNEVRQAAEAHRQTRQYIQSWVKPGMKLIDICETLESTARKLINENGLEAGLAFPTGCSVNYCAAHYTPNAGDETVLNYDDVVKIDFGTHIKGRIIDCAWTLTFNEKYDPLVEAVRSATEEGIKQAGVDALLCDIGESIQEVMESHEIELNGINYPIKSIRNLNGHSISPYQIHAGKTVPITKGGEAVRMEENEFYAIETFGSTGRGYVKRRFGNFSLHEEFRCPSRPIAVTEIKTTAELYKQEFLNSCFLSSLVGSPWRNKIPHGFERLGRERDC
;
A
#
# COMPACT_ATOMS: atom_id res chain seq x y z
N MET A 1 -1.46 35.68 -27.96
CA MET A 1 -1.18 35.17 -29.31
C MET A 1 -2.46 34.55 -29.82
N THR A 2 -2.80 34.78 -31.08
CA THR A 2 -3.93 34.12 -31.72
C THR A 2 -3.55 32.70 -32.12
N ASP A 3 -4.54 31.85 -32.43
CA ASP A 3 -4.29 30.48 -32.91
C ASP A 3 -3.37 30.46 -34.13
N ARG A 4 -3.49 31.47 -35.00
CA ARG A 4 -2.61 31.64 -36.16
C ARG A 4 -1.17 31.93 -35.73
N ASP A 5 -0.95 32.87 -34.82
CA ASP A 5 0.39 33.20 -34.33
C ASP A 5 1.05 31.98 -33.68
N LEU A 6 0.27 31.17 -32.94
CA LEU A 6 0.75 29.91 -32.36
C LEU A 6 1.19 28.93 -33.44
N THR A 7 0.39 28.75 -34.50
CA THR A 7 0.79 27.87 -35.60
C THR A 7 2.03 28.36 -36.35
N GLU A 8 2.22 29.67 -36.51
CA GLU A 8 3.42 30.25 -37.12
C GLU A 8 4.67 29.99 -36.24
N LEU A 9 4.50 29.89 -34.92
CA LEU A 9 5.55 29.49 -33.97
C LEU A 9 5.76 27.98 -33.86
N ASN A 10 5.05 27.18 -34.67
CA ASN A 10 4.98 25.71 -34.59
C ASN A 10 4.41 25.19 -33.26
N GLU A 11 3.59 25.98 -32.57
CA GLU A 11 2.85 25.56 -31.39
C GLU A 11 1.44 25.08 -31.75
N CYS A 12 0.90 24.21 -30.91
CA CYS A 12 -0.45 23.68 -31.09
C CYS A 12 -1.47 24.59 -30.39
N PRO A 13 -2.49 25.13 -31.10
CA PRO A 13 -3.55 25.94 -30.47
C PRO A 13 -4.38 25.19 -29.40
N LEU A 14 -4.40 23.86 -29.49
CA LEU A 14 -5.13 22.99 -28.55
C LEU A 14 -4.30 22.59 -27.32
N ASP A 15 -3.05 23.03 -27.22
CA ASP A 15 -2.24 22.77 -26.03
C ASP A 15 -2.76 23.61 -24.86
N PRO A 16 -3.20 22.99 -23.74
CA PRO A 16 -3.71 23.74 -22.59
C PRO A 16 -2.60 24.47 -21.81
N GLY A 17 -1.32 24.11 -22.00
CA GLY A 17 -0.24 24.57 -21.13
C GLY A 17 -0.36 24.02 -19.71
N GLY A 18 0.06 24.80 -18.70
CA GLY A 18 0.00 24.39 -17.29
C GLY A 18 1.13 23.46 -16.84
N TYR A 19 2.23 23.42 -17.58
CA TYR A 19 3.44 22.65 -17.28
C TYR A 19 4.70 23.50 -17.47
N PHE A 20 5.84 22.99 -16.99
CA PHE A 20 7.14 23.62 -17.12
C PHE A 20 8.02 22.84 -18.08
N ILE A 21 8.79 23.52 -18.92
CA ILE A 21 9.83 22.92 -19.75
C ILE A 21 11.16 23.08 -19.03
N ILE A 22 11.68 21.99 -18.48
CA ILE A 22 12.94 21.95 -17.72
C ILE A 22 13.91 21.00 -18.43
N ASN A 23 15.07 21.52 -18.85
CA ASN A 23 16.10 20.76 -19.57
C ASN A 23 15.54 20.02 -20.80
N GLY A 24 14.62 20.67 -21.53
CA GLY A 24 13.95 20.11 -22.71
C GLY A 24 12.95 18.97 -22.39
N SER A 25 12.53 18.83 -21.13
CA SER A 25 11.49 17.88 -20.71
C SER A 25 10.31 18.59 -20.05
N GLU A 26 9.10 18.13 -20.34
CA GLU A 26 7.88 18.66 -19.75
C GLU A 26 7.68 18.09 -18.34
N LYS A 27 7.37 18.98 -17.40
CA LYS A 27 7.17 18.68 -15.98
C LYS A 27 5.89 19.34 -15.49
N VAL A 28 5.00 18.56 -14.88
CA VAL A 28 3.76 19.02 -14.27
C VAL A 28 3.89 18.90 -12.76
N LEU A 29 3.41 19.90 -12.02
CA LEU A 29 3.29 19.84 -10.58
C LEU A 29 1.92 19.27 -10.20
N ILE A 30 1.94 18.18 -9.43
CA ILE A 30 0.71 17.54 -8.96
C ILE A 30 0.27 18.20 -7.66
N ALA A 31 -1.00 18.61 -7.61
CA ALA A 31 -1.61 19.19 -6.42
C ALA A 31 -1.50 18.25 -5.21
N GLN A 32 -1.15 18.79 -4.04
CA GLN A 32 -0.99 18.02 -2.81
C GLN A 32 -2.15 18.26 -1.85
N GLU A 33 -2.81 17.18 -1.43
CA GLU A 33 -3.87 17.21 -0.42
C GLU A 33 -3.26 17.31 0.98
N LYS A 34 -3.69 18.29 1.78
CA LYS A 34 -3.34 18.42 3.20
C LYS A 34 -4.56 18.74 4.05
N MET A 35 -4.47 18.49 5.36
CA MET A 35 -5.48 18.97 6.32
C MET A 35 -5.50 20.51 6.33
N ALA A 36 -6.68 21.10 6.41
CA ALA A 36 -6.85 22.53 6.50
C ALA A 36 -6.25 23.07 7.81
N THR A 37 -5.60 24.21 7.71
CA THR A 37 -4.97 24.91 8.83
C THR A 37 -5.98 25.76 9.60
N ASN A 38 -5.58 26.24 10.79
CA ASN A 38 -6.34 27.15 11.65
C ASN A 38 -7.73 26.65 12.08
N THR A 39 -8.00 25.36 11.91
CA THR A 39 -9.26 24.73 12.32
C THR A 39 -9.00 23.75 13.46
N VAL A 40 -9.91 23.74 14.44
CA VAL A 40 -9.86 22.83 15.58
C VAL A 40 -10.54 21.53 15.20
N TYR A 41 -9.84 20.40 15.39
CA TYR A 41 -10.40 19.07 15.17
C TYR A 41 -10.37 18.24 16.44
N VAL A 42 -11.46 17.56 16.76
CA VAL A 42 -11.60 16.66 17.91
C VAL A 42 -11.83 15.24 17.40
N PHE A 43 -10.91 14.35 17.74
CA PHE A 43 -10.95 12.94 17.35
C PHE A 43 -10.99 12.04 18.58
N SER A 44 -11.74 10.95 18.51
CA SER A 44 -11.54 9.81 19.42
C SER A 44 -10.34 8.99 18.97
N VAL A 45 -9.48 8.58 19.89
CA VAL A 45 -8.35 7.68 19.58
C VAL A 45 -8.61 6.35 20.29
N LYS A 46 -8.67 5.27 19.50
CA LYS A 46 -8.73 3.91 20.06
C LYS A 46 -7.35 3.51 20.57
N ASP A 47 -7.31 2.82 21.70
CA ASP A 47 -6.10 2.21 22.29
C ASP A 47 -4.95 3.20 22.53
N SER A 48 -5.28 4.37 23.10
CA SER A 48 -4.30 5.39 23.48
C SER A 48 -4.45 5.82 24.95
N LYS A 49 -3.41 6.47 25.48
CA LYS A 49 -3.44 7.19 26.76
C LYS A 49 -4.54 8.28 26.78
N TYR A 50 -4.92 8.78 25.61
CA TYR A 50 -5.95 9.80 25.45
C TYR A 50 -7.26 9.17 24.97
N ALA A 51 -8.37 9.51 25.60
CA ALA A 51 -9.71 9.15 25.12
C ALA A 51 -10.07 10.01 23.90
N TYR A 52 -9.84 11.31 24.03
CA TYR A 52 -10.11 12.32 23.02
C TYR A 52 -8.86 13.15 22.77
N LYS A 53 -8.57 13.38 21.50
CA LYS A 53 -7.42 14.16 21.03
C LYS A 53 -7.94 15.34 20.23
N THR A 54 -7.67 16.55 20.71
CA THR A 54 -7.92 17.77 19.94
C THR A 54 -6.62 18.19 19.29
N GLU A 55 -6.64 18.52 18.01
CA GLU A 55 -5.51 19.10 17.30
C GLU A 55 -5.88 20.38 16.58
N ILE A 56 -4.95 21.34 16.58
CA ILE A 56 -4.99 22.48 15.68
C ILE A 56 -3.62 22.66 15.03
N ARG A 57 -3.61 22.86 13.72
CA ARG A 57 -2.42 23.20 12.95
C ARG A 57 -2.50 24.67 12.57
N SER A 58 -1.84 25.50 13.36
CA SER A 58 -1.84 26.94 13.17
C SER A 58 -0.82 27.37 12.13
N CYS A 59 -1.24 28.18 11.17
CA CYS A 59 -0.39 28.83 10.18
C CYS A 59 -0.84 30.27 10.05
N LEU A 60 0.11 31.21 10.14
CA LEU A 60 -0.18 32.61 9.84
C LEU A 60 -0.14 32.79 8.32
N GLU A 61 -1.14 33.46 7.77
CA GLU A 61 -1.23 33.73 6.34
C GLU A 61 -0.06 34.58 5.86
N HIS A 62 0.44 34.28 4.64
CA HIS A 62 1.64 34.88 4.05
C HIS A 62 2.89 34.80 4.93
N SER A 63 2.87 33.94 5.97
CA SER A 63 3.92 33.88 6.95
C SER A 63 5.04 32.96 6.55
N SER A 64 6.09 33.25 7.27
CA SER A 64 7.41 32.73 7.18
C SER A 64 7.62 31.42 7.91
N ARG A 65 6.67 31.13 8.79
CA ARG A 65 6.76 30.12 9.83
C ARG A 65 6.17 28.80 9.32
N PRO A 66 6.76 27.66 9.69
CA PRO A 66 6.10 26.37 9.47
C PRO A 66 4.79 26.31 10.26
N THR A 67 3.94 25.36 9.90
CA THR A 67 2.71 25.06 10.65
C THR A 67 3.05 24.65 12.08
N SER A 68 2.56 25.40 13.06
CA SER A 68 2.72 25.10 14.47
C SER A 68 1.54 24.25 14.94
N THR A 69 1.81 23.08 15.52
CA THR A 69 0.75 22.15 15.97
C THR A 69 0.62 22.20 17.48
N LEU A 70 -0.60 22.42 17.96
CA LEU A 70 -0.99 22.39 19.37
C LEU A 70 -1.99 21.25 19.57
N TRP A 71 -1.82 20.48 20.65
CA TRP A 71 -2.77 19.45 21.05
C TRP A 71 -3.38 19.74 22.41
N VAL A 72 -4.68 19.46 22.55
CA VAL A 72 -5.41 19.49 23.82
C VAL A 72 -6.15 18.17 23.97
N ASN A 73 -5.69 17.34 24.90
CA ASN A 73 -6.09 15.95 24.99
C ASN A 73 -6.75 15.65 26.34
N MET A 74 -7.77 14.79 26.30
CA MET A 74 -8.41 14.26 27.50
C MET A 74 -7.86 12.85 27.79
N LEU A 75 -7.38 12.64 29.01
CA LEU A 75 -6.87 11.33 29.44
C LEU A 75 -8.00 10.31 29.59
N THR A 76 -7.69 9.04 29.32
CA THR A 76 -8.60 7.92 29.60
C THR A 76 -8.81 7.73 31.11
N ARG A 77 -9.97 7.18 31.49
CA ARG A 77 -10.28 6.81 32.88
C ARG A 77 -9.48 5.54 33.23
N GLY A 78 -8.24 5.71 33.70
CA GLY A 78 -7.43 4.60 34.24
C GLY A 78 -5.95 4.64 33.85
N GLY A 79 -5.11 5.09 34.77
CA GLY A 79 -3.66 4.82 34.74
C GLY A 79 -3.31 3.65 35.66
N GLN A 80 -2.30 2.86 35.27
CA GLN A 80 -1.77 1.57 35.82
C GLN A 80 -1.53 1.44 37.36
N ASN A 81 -2.04 2.32 38.21
CA ASN A 81 -1.97 2.14 39.67
C ASN A 81 -3.37 2.28 40.29
N ILE A 82 -3.91 1.13 40.72
CA ILE A 82 -5.22 0.97 41.38
C ILE A 82 -5.39 1.91 42.60
N LYS A 83 -4.30 2.43 43.19
CA LYS A 83 -4.35 3.43 44.27
C LYS A 83 -4.69 4.87 43.85
N LYS A 84 -4.74 5.21 42.56
CA LYS A 84 -5.08 6.57 42.05
C LYS A 84 -6.44 6.67 41.34
N SER A 85 -7.30 5.65 41.48
CA SER A 85 -8.60 5.57 40.79
C SER A 85 -9.64 6.62 41.23
N ALA A 86 -9.32 7.48 42.20
CA ALA A 86 -10.19 8.55 42.69
C ALA A 86 -10.06 9.88 41.92
N ILE A 87 -9.15 9.98 40.94
CA ILE A 87 -8.95 11.25 40.21
C ILE A 87 -9.60 11.13 38.82
N GLY A 88 -10.59 12.00 38.56
CA GLY A 88 -11.37 12.04 37.32
C GLY A 88 -10.55 12.31 36.06
N GLN A 89 -11.23 12.41 34.91
CA GLN A 89 -10.60 12.68 33.62
C GLN A 89 -9.92 14.04 33.62
N ARG A 90 -8.66 14.09 33.19
CA ARG A 90 -7.86 15.33 33.16
C ARG A 90 -7.58 15.77 31.74
N ILE A 91 -7.44 17.08 31.57
CA ILE A 91 -7.17 17.74 30.30
C ILE A 91 -5.74 18.28 30.29
N VAL A 92 -4.95 17.84 29.31
CA VAL A 92 -3.55 18.22 29.15
C VAL A 92 -3.30 18.80 27.77
N GLY A 93 -2.46 19.82 27.70
CA GLY A 93 -1.97 20.44 26.48
C GLY A 93 -0.55 19.99 26.14
N ILE A 94 -0.25 19.85 24.85
CA ILE A 94 1.10 19.67 24.33
C ILE A 94 1.42 20.87 23.46
N LEU A 95 2.25 21.76 23.98
CA LEU A 95 2.65 23.00 23.32
C LEU A 95 3.69 22.74 22.22
N PRO A 96 3.74 23.56 21.17
CA PRO A 96 4.79 23.51 20.15
C PRO A 96 6.19 23.54 20.78
N TYR A 97 7.09 22.69 20.28
CA TYR A 97 8.47 22.52 20.77
C TYR A 97 8.62 21.96 22.20
N ILE A 98 7.53 21.66 22.91
CA ILE A 98 7.56 21.05 24.24
C ILE A 98 7.00 19.63 24.14
N LYS A 99 7.85 18.62 24.37
CA LYS A 99 7.46 17.20 24.24
C LYS A 99 6.68 16.67 25.45
N GLN A 100 6.76 17.32 26.60
CA GLN A 100 6.06 16.90 27.82
C GLN A 100 4.68 17.54 27.91
N GLU A 101 3.72 16.78 28.43
CA GLU A 101 2.36 17.25 28.69
C GLU A 101 2.33 18.31 29.81
N ILE A 102 1.49 19.32 29.62
CA ILE A 102 1.26 20.40 30.58
C ILE A 102 -0.25 20.46 30.88
N PRO A 103 -0.69 20.39 32.15
CA PRO A 103 -2.09 20.61 32.51
C PRO A 103 -2.62 21.93 31.94
N ILE A 104 -3.79 21.90 31.31
CA ILE A 104 -4.30 23.05 30.53
C ILE A 104 -4.49 24.31 31.39
N MET A 105 -4.87 24.13 32.65
CA MET A 105 -5.05 25.22 33.62
C MET A 105 -3.75 25.96 33.93
N ILE A 106 -2.59 25.28 33.90
CA ILE A 106 -1.28 25.92 34.07
C ILE A 106 -0.95 26.80 32.86
N VAL A 107 -1.42 26.43 31.66
CA VAL A 107 -1.24 27.26 30.45
C VAL A 107 -2.02 28.56 30.55
N PHE A 108 -3.28 28.52 31.03
CA PHE A 108 -4.06 29.74 31.31
C PHE A 108 -3.39 30.66 32.35
N ARG A 109 -2.89 30.08 33.45
CA ARG A 109 -2.12 30.86 34.44
C ARG A 109 -0.85 31.47 33.85
N ALA A 110 -0.18 30.78 32.94
CA ALA A 110 0.99 31.32 32.24
C ALA A 110 0.65 32.45 31.26
N LEU A 111 -0.54 32.44 30.65
CA LEU A 111 -1.07 33.51 29.80
C LEU A 111 -1.45 34.78 30.60
N GLY A 112 -1.66 34.66 31.91
CA GLY A 112 -1.92 35.79 32.82
C GLY A 112 -3.20 35.66 33.65
N PHE A 113 -4.00 34.62 33.42
CA PHE A 113 -5.28 34.40 34.12
C PHE A 113 -5.06 33.59 35.40
N VAL A 114 -5.00 34.28 36.53
CA VAL A 114 -4.71 33.67 37.85
C VAL A 114 -5.97 33.24 38.59
N ALA A 115 -7.10 33.95 38.44
CA ALA A 115 -8.33 33.55 39.11
C ALA A 115 -8.99 32.37 38.39
N ASP A 116 -9.39 31.35 39.15
CA ASP A 116 -10.03 30.15 38.57
C ASP A 116 -11.36 30.48 37.89
N ARG A 117 -12.08 31.48 38.42
CA ARG A 117 -13.29 32.01 37.82
C ARG A 117 -13.03 32.53 36.41
N ASP A 118 -12.01 33.38 36.23
CA ASP A 118 -11.66 33.94 34.93
C ASP A 118 -11.31 32.81 33.94
N ILE A 119 -10.54 31.80 34.36
CA ILE A 119 -10.20 30.65 33.50
C ILE A 119 -11.47 29.92 33.05
N LEU A 120 -12.40 29.68 33.96
CA LEU A 120 -13.66 29.02 33.66
C LEU A 120 -14.54 29.87 32.72
N GLU A 121 -14.59 31.20 32.89
CA GLU A 121 -15.31 32.13 32.01
C GLU A 121 -14.85 32.03 30.54
N HIS A 122 -13.59 31.66 30.29
CA HIS A 122 -13.08 31.46 28.93
C HIS A 122 -13.41 30.08 28.34
N ILE A 123 -13.68 29.06 29.17
CA ILE A 123 -13.95 27.68 28.74
C ILE A 123 -15.47 27.39 28.70
N ILE A 124 -16.21 27.84 29.70
CA ILE A 124 -17.63 27.58 29.90
C ILE A 124 -18.35 28.92 29.89
N TYR A 125 -19.10 29.18 28.81
CA TYR A 125 -19.83 30.43 28.63
C TYR A 125 -21.15 30.48 29.43
N ASP A 126 -21.66 29.31 29.84
CA ASP A 126 -22.90 29.17 30.61
C ASP A 126 -22.60 28.41 31.93
N PHE A 127 -22.59 29.14 33.04
CA PHE A 127 -22.30 28.58 34.37
C PHE A 127 -23.44 27.76 34.96
N ASP A 128 -24.63 27.80 34.35
CA ASP A 128 -25.78 27.04 34.82
C ASP A 128 -25.68 25.55 34.43
N ASP A 129 -24.66 25.16 33.66
CA ASP A 129 -24.40 23.78 33.26
C ASP A 129 -23.47 23.02 34.23
N PRO A 130 -24.03 22.16 35.12
CA PRO A 130 -23.24 21.44 36.10
C PRO A 130 -22.37 20.33 35.47
N GLU A 131 -22.75 19.76 34.33
CA GLU A 131 -22.02 18.64 33.71
C GLU A 131 -20.67 19.08 33.17
N LEU A 132 -20.64 20.23 32.48
CA LEU A 132 -19.39 20.83 32.00
C LEU A 132 -18.47 21.19 33.16
N MET A 133 -19.03 21.75 34.24
CA MET A 133 -18.28 22.12 35.44
C MET A 133 -17.67 20.90 36.14
N GLU A 134 -18.42 19.80 36.27
CA GLU A 134 -17.94 18.56 36.87
C GLU A 134 -16.79 17.93 36.06
N MET A 135 -16.87 17.96 34.73
CA MET A 135 -15.83 17.43 33.84
C MET A 135 -14.51 18.20 33.92
N VAL A 136 -14.55 19.52 34.14
CA VAL A 136 -13.36 20.38 34.22
C VAL A 136 -12.69 20.35 35.58
N LYS A 137 -13.47 20.13 36.65
CA LYS A 137 -13.02 20.17 38.05
C LYS A 137 -11.73 19.35 38.35
N PRO A 138 -11.55 18.09 37.88
CA PRO A 138 -10.33 17.33 38.14
C PRO A 138 -9.06 18.00 37.59
N SER A 139 -9.18 18.78 36.51
CA SER A 139 -8.06 19.51 35.91
C SER A 139 -7.73 20.81 36.67
N LEU A 140 -8.72 21.42 37.32
CA LEU A 140 -8.51 22.55 38.24
C LEU A 140 -7.80 22.10 39.52
N ASP A 141 -8.26 21.00 40.12
CA ASP A 141 -7.67 20.45 41.35
C ASP A 141 -6.18 20.09 41.15
N GLU A 142 -5.80 19.61 39.96
CA GLU A 142 -4.41 19.31 39.62
C GLU A 142 -3.53 20.57 39.55
N ALA A 143 -4.07 21.70 39.10
CA ALA A 143 -3.34 22.94 38.93
C ALA A 143 -3.29 23.83 40.19
N PHE A 144 -3.98 23.44 41.27
CA PHE A 144 -4.04 24.20 42.53
C PHE A 144 -2.65 24.52 43.12
N VAL A 145 -1.65 23.68 42.86
CA VAL A 145 -0.27 23.83 43.34
C VAL A 145 0.47 25.05 42.77
N ILE A 146 0.02 25.62 41.65
CA ILE A 146 0.65 26.77 41.01
C ILE A 146 -0.39 27.89 40.92
N GLN A 147 -0.19 28.97 41.67
CA GLN A 147 -1.11 30.11 41.72
C GLN A 147 -0.53 31.40 41.12
N GLU A 148 0.75 31.43 40.72
CA GLU A 148 1.38 32.62 40.14
C GLU A 148 1.83 32.40 38.69
N GLN A 149 1.70 33.43 37.86
CA GLN A 149 2.11 33.39 36.44
C GLN A 149 3.61 33.06 36.27
N ASN A 150 4.50 33.69 37.05
CA ASN A 150 5.94 33.46 36.95
C ASN A 150 6.35 32.02 37.33
N ILE A 151 5.60 31.39 38.23
CA ILE A 151 5.80 29.99 38.60
C ILE A 151 5.31 29.07 37.46
N ALA A 152 4.16 29.38 36.87
CA ALA A 152 3.64 28.67 35.70
C ALA A 152 4.58 28.75 34.49
N LEU A 153 5.11 29.94 34.16
CA LEU A 153 6.09 30.12 33.09
C LEU A 153 7.38 29.33 33.35
N ASN A 154 7.88 29.32 34.59
CA ASN A 154 9.03 28.50 34.94
C ASN A 154 8.71 26.99 34.84
N PHE A 155 7.50 26.56 35.18
CA PHE A 155 7.06 25.17 35.06
C PHE A 155 7.06 24.69 33.60
N ILE A 156 6.61 25.54 32.67
CA ILE A 156 6.67 25.30 31.22
C ILE A 156 8.13 25.31 30.75
N GLY A 157 8.91 26.33 31.13
CA GLY A 157 10.30 26.48 30.72
C GLY A 157 11.21 25.33 31.16
N THR A 158 10.93 24.70 32.32
CA THR A 158 11.66 23.52 32.82
C THR A 158 11.45 22.28 31.95
N ARG A 159 10.31 22.19 31.25
CA ARG A 159 9.96 21.04 30.38
C ARG A 159 10.42 21.21 28.94
N GLY A 160 10.68 22.44 28.52
CA GLY A 160 11.14 22.77 27.17
C GLY A 160 12.65 23.01 27.05
N ALA A 161 13.29 23.65 28.04
CA ALA A 161 14.70 24.04 27.97
C ALA A 161 15.63 22.93 28.49
N GLN A 162 16.89 22.92 28.02
CA GLN A 162 17.91 21.99 28.52
C GLN A 162 18.17 22.19 30.03
N PRO A 163 18.47 21.12 30.78
CA PRO A 163 18.85 21.21 32.18
C PRO A 163 20.06 22.15 32.38
N GLY A 164 20.00 23.05 33.37
CA GLY A 164 21.10 23.98 33.70
C GLY A 164 20.86 25.46 33.36
N VAL A 165 19.77 25.80 32.67
CA VAL A 165 19.40 27.18 32.36
C VAL A 165 18.79 27.91 33.58
N THR A 166 19.24 29.14 33.85
CA THR A 166 18.73 30.00 34.93
C THR A 166 17.21 30.20 34.87
N ARG A 167 16.55 30.38 36.02
CA ARG A 167 15.08 30.60 36.12
C ARG A 167 14.58 31.72 35.21
N GLU A 168 15.26 32.87 35.17
CA GLU A 168 14.84 34.02 34.34
C GLU A 168 14.86 33.70 32.84
N LYS A 169 15.92 33.07 32.35
CA LYS A 169 16.01 32.61 30.95
C LYS A 169 14.93 31.59 30.62
N ARG A 170 14.58 30.68 31.54
CA ARG A 170 13.46 29.73 31.35
C ARG A 170 12.11 30.44 31.24
N ILE A 171 11.86 31.44 32.08
CA ILE A 171 10.64 32.25 32.03
C ILE A 171 10.57 33.02 30.70
N LYS A 172 11.65 33.67 30.28
CA LYS A 172 11.72 34.39 29.01
C LYS A 172 11.48 33.47 27.81
N TYR A 173 12.08 32.28 27.83
CA TYR A 173 11.87 31.24 26.80
C TYR A 173 10.41 30.77 26.75
N ALA A 174 9.80 30.46 27.90
CA ALA A 174 8.40 30.05 27.96
C ALA A 174 7.45 31.16 27.46
N LYS A 175 7.71 32.42 27.83
CA LYS A 175 6.96 33.58 27.34
C LYS A 175 7.07 33.71 25.82
N GLU A 176 8.26 33.51 25.25
CA GLU A 176 8.46 33.55 23.79
C GLU A 176 7.70 32.43 23.06
N ILE A 177 7.63 31.22 23.62
CA ILE A 177 6.82 30.12 23.06
C ILE A 177 5.33 30.49 23.05
N LEU A 178 4.78 30.96 24.18
CA LEU A 178 3.37 31.32 24.28
C LEU A 178 3.01 32.49 23.36
N GLN A 179 3.92 33.43 23.18
CA GLN A 179 3.70 34.59 22.34
C GLN A 179 3.87 34.31 20.84
N LYS A 180 4.90 33.56 20.43
CA LYS A 180 5.25 33.40 19.01
C LYS A 180 4.86 32.06 18.41
N GLU A 181 4.93 30.99 19.19
CA GLU A 181 4.80 29.62 18.67
C GLU A 181 3.42 29.01 18.93
N MET A 182 2.80 29.33 20.07
CA MET A 182 1.42 28.93 20.38
C MET A 182 0.43 29.81 19.60
N LEU A 183 -0.45 29.17 18.82
CA LEU A 183 -1.54 29.81 18.08
C LEU A 183 -1.12 31.07 17.28
N PRO A 184 -0.11 30.99 16.39
CA PRO A 184 0.41 32.15 15.65
C PRO A 184 -0.63 32.85 14.75
N HIS A 185 -1.69 32.16 14.34
CA HIS A 185 -2.76 32.71 13.51
C HIS A 185 -3.68 33.69 14.26
N VAL A 186 -3.76 33.61 15.60
CA VAL A 186 -4.55 34.52 16.43
C VAL A 186 -3.80 35.84 16.65
N GLY A 187 -2.47 35.78 16.76
CA GLY A 187 -1.63 36.96 16.97
C GLY A 187 -0.22 36.59 17.44
N VAL A 188 0.76 37.43 17.08
CA VAL A 188 2.18 37.24 17.40
C VAL A 188 2.79 38.44 18.13
N SER A 189 2.06 39.56 18.21
CA SER A 189 2.49 40.79 18.86
C SER A 189 2.36 40.68 20.39
N ASP A 190 2.93 41.65 21.09
CA ASP A 190 2.64 41.87 22.51
C ASP A 190 1.14 42.18 22.68
N PHE A 191 0.55 41.80 23.83
CA PHE A 191 -0.86 42.03 24.19
C PHE A 191 -1.91 41.19 23.45
N CYS A 192 -1.52 40.11 22.76
CA CYS A 192 -2.45 39.14 22.15
C CYS A 192 -2.83 37.97 23.07
N GLU A 193 -2.35 37.96 24.31
CA GLU A 193 -2.54 36.85 25.25
C GLU A 193 -4.02 36.59 25.57
N THR A 194 -4.83 37.65 25.69
CA THR A 194 -6.28 37.55 25.94
C THR A 194 -7.01 36.82 24.82
N ARG A 195 -6.78 37.23 23.56
CA ARG A 195 -7.38 36.55 22.39
C ARG A 195 -6.96 35.08 22.30
N LYS A 196 -5.70 34.77 22.62
CA LYS A 196 -5.22 33.38 22.67
C LYS A 196 -5.87 32.58 23.79
N ALA A 197 -6.14 33.19 24.94
CA ALA A 197 -6.83 32.52 26.04
C ALA A 197 -8.28 32.19 25.67
N TYR A 198 -9.00 33.10 25.03
CA TYR A 198 -10.34 32.82 24.49
C TYR A 198 -10.34 31.68 23.47
N PHE A 199 -9.40 31.69 22.52
CA PHE A 199 -9.32 30.61 21.53
C PHE A 199 -8.91 29.26 22.16
N LEU A 200 -8.01 29.27 23.15
CA LEU A 200 -7.67 28.07 23.91
C LEU A 200 -8.88 27.55 24.70
N GLY A 201 -9.66 28.46 25.29
CA GLY A 201 -10.92 28.15 25.97
C GLY A 201 -11.93 27.51 25.03
N TYR A 202 -12.10 28.07 23.83
CA TYR A 202 -12.92 27.49 22.76
C TYR A 202 -12.47 26.07 22.36
N MET A 203 -11.16 25.81 22.25
CA MET A 203 -10.64 24.47 22.00
C MET A 203 -11.01 23.48 23.09
N VAL A 204 -10.87 23.88 24.37
CA VAL A 204 -11.25 23.04 25.52
C VAL A 204 -12.77 22.84 25.55
N HIS A 205 -13.55 23.88 25.27
CA HIS A 205 -15.00 23.81 25.17
C HIS A 205 -15.45 22.77 24.14
N ARG A 206 -14.89 22.82 22.92
CA ARG A 206 -15.17 21.83 21.88
C ARG A 206 -14.82 20.40 22.29
N LEU A 207 -13.68 20.21 22.95
CA LEU A 207 -13.28 18.91 23.50
C LEU A 207 -14.30 18.38 24.52
N LEU A 208 -14.82 19.24 25.39
CA LEU A 208 -15.82 18.88 26.39
C LEU A 208 -17.17 18.52 25.76
N LEU A 209 -17.64 19.30 24.77
CA LEU A 209 -18.87 19.00 24.04
C LEU A 209 -18.81 17.64 23.35
N ALA A 210 -17.67 17.31 22.73
CA ALA A 210 -17.44 15.99 22.14
C ALA A 210 -17.36 14.88 23.20
N ALA A 211 -16.71 15.13 24.33
CA ALA A 211 -16.59 14.16 25.41
C ALA A 211 -17.93 13.83 26.08
N LEU A 212 -18.83 14.81 26.18
CA LEU A 212 -20.21 14.65 26.66
C LEU A 212 -21.17 14.13 25.57
N GLY A 213 -20.72 14.02 24.32
CA GLY A 213 -21.57 13.59 23.19
C GLY A 213 -22.59 14.62 22.72
N ARG A 214 -22.45 15.89 23.11
CA ARG A 214 -23.32 16.99 22.67
C ARG A 214 -23.01 17.44 21.24
N LYS A 215 -21.75 17.29 20.83
CA LYS A 215 -21.24 17.51 19.48
C LYS A 215 -20.58 16.23 18.96
N GLU A 216 -20.78 15.93 17.69
CA GLU A 216 -20.16 14.78 17.03
C GLU A 216 -18.66 14.99 16.81
N LEU A 217 -17.93 13.89 16.62
CA LEU A 217 -16.49 13.94 16.35
C LEU A 217 -16.23 14.40 14.92
N ASP A 218 -15.15 15.14 14.70
CA ASP A 218 -14.81 15.62 13.36
C ASP A 218 -14.34 14.46 12.46
N ASP A 219 -14.81 14.46 11.22
CA ASP A 219 -14.36 13.50 10.21
C ASP A 219 -13.07 13.97 9.53
N ARG A 220 -12.08 13.08 9.50
CA ARG A 220 -10.76 13.29 8.87
C ARG A 220 -10.82 13.22 7.35
N ASP A 221 -11.77 12.46 6.81
CA ASP A 221 -11.88 12.23 5.37
C ASP A 221 -12.76 13.29 4.69
N HIS A 222 -13.54 14.05 5.46
CA HIS A 222 -14.32 15.19 5.00
C HIS A 222 -13.46 16.19 4.21
N TYR A 223 -13.78 16.37 2.93
CA TYR A 223 -12.95 17.15 2.02
C TYR A 223 -12.95 18.67 2.32
N GLY A 224 -14.00 19.20 2.96
CA GLY A 224 -14.02 20.58 3.46
C GLY A 224 -12.96 20.87 4.55
N ASN A 225 -12.51 19.83 5.25
CA ASN A 225 -11.42 19.90 6.25
C ASN A 225 -10.03 19.75 5.61
N LYS A 226 -9.95 19.79 4.28
CA LYS A 226 -8.72 19.62 3.50
C LYS A 226 -8.50 20.81 2.57
N ARG A 227 -7.25 20.97 2.13
CA ARG A 227 -6.81 21.98 1.16
C ARG A 227 -5.91 21.35 0.12
N LEU A 228 -5.96 21.88 -1.09
CA LEU A 228 -5.11 21.52 -2.21
C LEU A 228 -4.00 22.55 -2.39
N ASP A 229 -2.76 22.15 -2.12
CA ASP A 229 -1.58 22.94 -2.47
C ASP A 229 -1.28 22.75 -3.97
N LEU A 230 -1.57 23.79 -4.76
CA LEU A 230 -1.24 23.86 -6.18
C LEU A 230 0.21 24.30 -6.41
N ALA A 231 0.59 24.50 -7.68
CA ALA A 231 1.92 24.98 -8.07
C ALA A 231 2.36 26.26 -7.32
N GLY A 232 1.45 27.23 -7.12
CA GLY A 232 1.75 28.49 -6.45
C GLY A 232 2.29 28.31 -5.02
N PRO A 233 1.48 27.76 -4.08
CA PRO A 233 1.94 27.50 -2.70
C PRO A 233 3.18 26.60 -2.61
N LEU A 234 3.28 25.57 -3.46
CA LEU A 234 4.43 24.66 -3.48
C LEU A 234 5.73 25.37 -3.90
N LEU A 235 5.68 26.17 -4.97
CA LEU A 235 6.83 26.95 -5.43
C LEU A 235 7.18 28.06 -4.45
N ALA A 236 6.19 28.73 -3.85
CA ALA A 236 6.42 29.75 -2.83
C ALA A 236 7.16 29.17 -1.62
N PHE A 237 6.78 27.97 -1.16
CA PHE A 237 7.46 27.27 -0.07
C PHE A 237 8.92 26.93 -0.43
N LEU A 238 9.16 26.39 -1.63
CA LEU A 238 10.51 26.06 -2.11
C LEU A 238 11.38 27.31 -2.25
N PHE A 239 10.89 28.32 -3.00
CA PHE A 239 11.60 29.57 -3.25
C PHE A 239 12.01 30.25 -1.95
N ARG A 240 11.10 30.26 -0.96
CA ARG A 240 11.38 30.82 0.35
C ARG A 240 12.53 30.12 1.07
N GLY A 241 12.60 28.79 1.00
CA GLY A 241 13.70 28.00 1.56
C GLY A 241 15.03 28.34 0.91
N LEU A 242 15.06 28.36 -0.42
CA LEU A 242 16.24 28.71 -1.21
C LEU A 242 16.70 30.15 -0.97
N PHE A 243 15.76 31.10 -0.91
CA PHE A 243 16.07 32.51 -0.66
C PHE A 243 16.64 32.75 0.74
N ARG A 244 16.14 32.04 1.77
CA ARG A 244 16.75 32.08 3.11
C ARG A 244 18.17 31.52 3.11
N ASN A 245 18.41 30.45 2.34
CA ASN A 245 19.75 29.89 2.21
C ASN A 245 20.70 30.87 1.54
N LEU A 246 20.25 31.54 0.47
CA LEU A 246 20.99 32.62 -0.19
C LEU A 246 21.35 33.74 0.80
N MET A 247 20.37 34.22 1.58
CA MET A 247 20.61 35.26 2.60
C MET A 247 21.61 34.82 3.67
N LYS A 248 21.60 33.54 4.07
CA LYS A 248 22.56 32.98 5.01
C LYS A 248 23.98 32.96 4.42
N GLU A 249 24.14 32.54 3.18
CA GLU A 249 25.42 32.53 2.47
C GLU A 249 25.97 33.95 2.28
N MET A 250 25.13 34.90 1.88
CA MET A 250 25.49 36.32 1.78
C MET A 250 25.97 36.86 3.13
N ARG A 251 25.26 36.54 4.22
CA ARG A 251 25.66 36.93 5.58
C ARG A 251 27.02 36.34 5.97
N MET A 252 27.25 35.06 5.69
CA MET A 252 28.54 34.41 5.97
C MET A 252 29.68 35.00 5.13
N TYR A 253 29.40 35.35 3.88
CA TYR A 253 30.37 36.03 3.00
C TYR A 253 30.70 37.43 3.55
N ALA A 254 29.70 38.24 3.88
CA ALA A 254 29.90 39.55 4.50
C ALA A 254 30.71 39.45 5.79
N GLN A 255 30.39 38.50 6.68
CA GLN A 255 31.13 38.30 7.93
C GLN A 255 32.61 38.03 7.69
N LYS A 256 32.96 37.18 6.71
CA LYS A 256 34.36 36.88 6.36
C LYS A 256 35.16 38.10 5.91
N PHE A 257 34.53 39.08 5.28
CA PHE A 257 35.18 40.31 4.83
C PHE A 257 35.33 41.32 5.96
N ILE A 258 34.31 41.44 6.81
CA ILE A 258 34.36 42.23 8.04
C ILE A 258 35.49 41.73 8.96
N ASP A 259 35.57 40.42 9.19
CA ASP A 259 36.59 39.81 10.05
C ASP A 259 38.03 40.01 9.51
N LYS A 260 38.18 40.20 8.19
CA LYS A 260 39.47 40.42 7.50
C LYS A 260 39.78 41.90 7.23
N GLY A 261 38.87 42.82 7.52
CA GLY A 261 39.03 44.25 7.22
C GLY A 261 39.18 44.58 5.74
N LYS A 262 38.55 43.81 4.84
CA LYS A 262 38.61 44.01 3.38
C LYS A 262 37.31 44.59 2.83
N ASP A 263 37.38 45.21 1.65
CA ASP A 263 36.22 45.76 0.95
C ASP A 263 35.21 44.67 0.55
N PHE A 264 33.95 44.89 0.93
CA PHE A 264 32.84 44.00 0.63
C PHE A 264 32.25 44.30 -0.77
N ASN A 265 32.20 43.29 -1.63
CA ASN A 265 31.50 43.36 -2.91
C ASN A 265 30.19 42.56 -2.85
N LEU A 266 29.07 43.25 -3.05
CA LEU A 266 27.74 42.66 -2.99
C LEU A 266 27.47 41.67 -4.15
N GLU A 267 27.95 41.95 -5.36
CA GLU A 267 27.70 41.11 -6.53
C GLU A 267 28.34 39.72 -6.37
N LEU A 268 29.55 39.68 -5.81
CA LEU A 268 30.26 38.43 -5.52
C LEU A 268 29.66 37.66 -4.33
N ALA A 269 28.93 38.34 -3.45
CA ALA A 269 28.23 37.71 -2.34
C ALA A 269 26.98 36.95 -2.78
N ILE A 270 26.33 37.41 -3.85
CA ILE A 270 25.09 36.81 -4.37
C ILE A 270 25.45 35.61 -5.24
N LYS A 271 25.29 34.41 -4.68
CA LYS A 271 25.43 33.15 -5.41
C LYS A 271 24.12 32.81 -6.14
N THR A 272 23.97 33.29 -7.38
CA THR A 272 22.78 33.07 -8.22
C THR A 272 22.40 31.59 -8.39
N ARG A 273 23.40 30.70 -8.44
CA ARG A 273 23.25 29.24 -8.56
C ARG A 273 22.32 28.60 -7.53
N ILE A 274 22.25 29.14 -6.31
CA ILE A 274 21.41 28.60 -5.24
C ILE A 274 19.93 28.60 -5.65
N ILE A 275 19.48 29.63 -6.37
CA ILE A 275 18.09 29.73 -6.81
C ILE A 275 17.91 29.08 -8.18
N SER A 276 18.83 29.32 -9.13
CA SER A 276 18.70 28.83 -10.50
C SER A 276 18.80 27.32 -10.63
N ASP A 277 19.72 26.68 -9.89
CA ASP A 277 20.07 25.27 -10.11
C ASP A 277 19.23 24.32 -9.24
N GLU A 278 18.71 24.81 -8.10
CA GLU A 278 17.92 24.00 -7.15
C GLU A 278 16.40 24.10 -7.39
N SER A 279 15.91 25.17 -8.03
CA SER A 279 14.50 25.32 -8.43
C SER A 279 13.93 24.18 -9.32
N PRO A 280 14.70 23.53 -10.22
CA PRO A 280 14.20 22.43 -11.06
C PRO A 280 14.15 21.04 -10.38
N SER A 281 14.63 20.88 -9.14
CA SER A 281 14.71 19.57 -8.45
C SER A 281 13.41 19.11 -7.75
N ILE A 282 12.25 19.44 -8.33
CA ILE A 282 10.91 19.39 -7.69
C ILE A 282 10.36 17.95 -7.48
N SER A 283 11.09 16.90 -7.86
CA SER A 283 10.54 15.53 -7.94
C SER A 283 10.47 14.72 -6.63
N CYS A 284 10.87 15.25 -5.47
CA CYS A 284 11.21 14.43 -4.30
C CYS A 284 10.17 14.36 -3.16
N TRP A 285 8.87 14.54 -3.43
CA TRP A 285 7.85 14.58 -2.36
C TRP A 285 6.63 13.69 -2.63
N CYS A 286 6.76 12.39 -2.41
CA CYS A 286 5.68 11.50 -1.96
C CYS A 286 6.31 10.29 -1.26
N ARG A 287 5.88 9.98 -0.02
CA ARG A 287 6.20 8.72 0.67
C ARG A 287 4.92 7.91 0.85
N ASP A 288 4.98 6.63 0.51
CA ASP A 288 3.88 5.68 0.63
C ASP A 288 3.60 5.32 2.09
N GLY A 289 2.35 5.53 2.52
CA GLY A 289 1.78 4.98 3.75
C GLY A 289 0.57 4.12 3.43
N LYS A 290 0.58 2.84 3.84
CA LYS A 290 -0.55 1.92 3.66
C LYS A 290 -1.59 2.13 4.77
N LEU A 291 -2.59 2.97 4.52
CA LEU A 291 -3.82 3.06 5.31
C LEU A 291 -5.04 2.89 4.39
N ALA A 292 -6.07 2.16 4.85
CA ALA A 292 -7.24 1.78 4.05
C ALA A 292 -8.35 2.85 4.00
N LYS A 293 -8.56 3.61 5.08
CA LYS A 293 -9.61 4.65 5.15
C LYS A 293 -9.47 5.81 4.13
N PRO A 294 -8.29 6.43 3.91
CA PRO A 294 -8.18 7.58 3.00
C PRO A 294 -8.38 7.25 1.51
N ARG A 295 -8.65 5.97 1.16
CA ARG A 295 -8.82 5.48 -0.22
C ARG A 295 -10.28 5.35 -0.63
N GLN A 296 -11.20 5.33 0.32
CA GLN A 296 -12.63 5.19 0.02
C GLN A 296 -13.17 6.48 -0.61
N LEU A 297 -14.17 6.34 -1.47
CA LEU A 297 -14.89 7.48 -2.00
C LEU A 297 -15.75 8.06 -0.88
N HIS A 298 -15.46 9.31 -0.49
CA HIS A 298 -16.22 10.04 0.51
C HIS A 298 -17.36 10.84 -0.14
N ASN A 299 -18.49 11.01 0.54
CA ASN A 299 -19.68 11.68 -0.03
C ASN A 299 -19.40 13.13 -0.43
N THR A 300 -18.51 13.81 0.29
CA THR A 300 -18.17 15.22 0.04
C THR A 300 -17.24 15.45 -1.15
N LEU A 301 -16.95 14.38 -1.89
CA LEU A 301 -16.28 14.45 -3.19
C LEU A 301 -17.26 14.77 -4.33
N TRP A 302 -18.57 14.69 -4.08
CA TRP A 302 -19.62 14.95 -5.07
C TRP A 302 -19.43 16.31 -5.76
N GLY A 303 -19.34 16.31 -7.09
CA GLY A 303 -19.14 17.53 -7.88
C GLY A 303 -17.75 18.18 -7.78
N MET A 304 -16.88 17.69 -6.90
CA MET A 304 -15.52 18.21 -6.69
C MET A 304 -14.46 17.29 -7.31
N ILE A 305 -14.58 15.99 -7.08
CA ILE A 305 -13.65 14.96 -7.55
C ILE A 305 -14.44 13.89 -8.31
N CYS A 306 -13.87 13.41 -9.42
CA CYS A 306 -14.49 12.36 -10.20
C CYS A 306 -14.63 11.05 -9.38
N PRO A 307 -15.82 10.45 -9.32
CA PRO A 307 -16.03 9.22 -8.55
C PRO A 307 -15.40 7.97 -9.19
N ALA A 308 -15.24 7.97 -10.52
CA ALA A 308 -14.77 6.81 -11.27
C ALA A 308 -13.26 6.85 -11.58
N GLU A 309 -12.65 8.03 -11.64
CA GLU A 309 -11.31 8.21 -12.20
C GLU A 309 -10.21 8.12 -11.12
N THR A 310 -9.75 6.90 -10.86
CA THR A 310 -8.61 6.56 -10.00
C THR A 310 -7.74 5.50 -10.68
N PRO A 311 -6.41 5.47 -10.48
CA PRO A 311 -5.60 4.37 -10.97
C PRO A 311 -5.99 3.04 -10.29
N GLU A 312 -5.82 1.96 -11.03
CA GLU A 312 -5.84 0.60 -10.48
C GLU A 312 -4.54 0.28 -9.73
N GLY A 313 -4.61 -0.63 -8.74
CA GLY A 313 -3.44 -1.09 -7.99
C GLY A 313 -3.14 -0.31 -6.72
N GLY A 314 -1.85 -0.16 -6.38
CA GLY A 314 -1.41 0.33 -5.06
C GLY A 314 -1.79 1.78 -4.73
N ALA A 315 -2.09 2.60 -5.74
CA ALA A 315 -2.45 4.01 -5.59
C ALA A 315 -3.97 4.27 -5.64
N VAL A 316 -4.81 3.23 -5.63
CA VAL A 316 -6.27 3.36 -5.68
C VAL A 316 -6.79 4.27 -4.56
N GLY A 317 -7.59 5.26 -4.93
CA GLY A 317 -8.19 6.26 -4.02
C GLY A 317 -7.22 7.32 -3.49
N LEU A 318 -5.90 7.19 -3.72
CA LEU A 318 -4.90 8.19 -3.31
C LEU A 318 -4.69 9.23 -4.41
N VAL A 319 -4.59 8.78 -5.66
CA VAL A 319 -4.51 9.67 -6.82
C VAL A 319 -5.93 9.90 -7.33
N LYS A 320 -6.40 11.13 -7.20
CA LYS A 320 -7.75 11.58 -7.55
C LYS A 320 -7.68 12.57 -8.72
N ASN A 321 -8.74 12.65 -9.50
CA ASN A 321 -8.84 13.60 -10.62
C ASN A 321 -10.02 14.54 -10.38
N LEU A 322 -9.82 15.83 -10.66
CA LEU A 322 -10.86 16.87 -10.50
C LEU A 322 -12.07 16.57 -11.39
N ALA A 323 -13.26 16.92 -10.90
CA ALA A 323 -14.46 16.96 -11.71
C ALA A 323 -14.40 18.12 -12.73
N LEU A 324 -15.19 18.08 -13.81
CA LEU A 324 -15.10 19.05 -14.91
C LEU A 324 -15.30 20.51 -14.49
N MET A 325 -16.21 20.77 -13.55
CA MET A 325 -16.55 22.12 -13.09
C MET A 325 -15.92 22.49 -11.73
N ALA A 326 -15.06 21.63 -11.19
CA ALA A 326 -14.40 21.91 -9.93
C ALA A 326 -13.40 23.06 -10.11
N TYR A 327 -13.50 24.06 -9.24
CA TYR A 327 -12.63 25.21 -9.17
C TYR A 327 -11.87 25.20 -7.83
N VAL A 328 -10.60 25.59 -7.85
CA VAL A 328 -9.76 25.66 -6.66
C VAL A 328 -9.44 27.11 -6.34
N SER A 329 -9.75 27.57 -5.13
CA SER A 329 -9.54 28.95 -4.70
C SER A 329 -8.07 29.35 -4.73
N VAL A 330 -7.79 30.59 -5.15
CA VAL A 330 -6.43 31.14 -5.18
C VAL A 330 -6.10 31.85 -3.86
N GLY A 331 -7.13 32.28 -3.14
CA GLY A 331 -7.04 32.95 -1.85
C GLY A 331 -6.99 34.48 -1.96
N ASN A 332 -7.63 35.17 -1.03
CA ASN A 332 -7.70 36.63 -0.97
C ASN A 332 -7.35 37.14 0.43
N THR A 333 -7.00 38.41 0.56
CA THR A 333 -6.72 39.02 1.85
C THR A 333 -8.01 39.22 2.66
N PRO A 334 -8.04 38.86 3.96
CA PRO A 334 -9.24 38.99 4.79
C PRO A 334 -9.54 40.41 5.27
N SER A 335 -8.59 41.36 5.13
CA SER A 335 -8.71 42.72 5.68
C SER A 335 -10.01 43.46 5.31
N PRO A 336 -10.46 43.48 4.04
CA PRO A 336 -11.71 44.18 3.69
C PRO A 336 -12.95 43.57 4.35
N ILE A 337 -12.93 42.27 4.63
CA ILE A 337 -14.03 41.58 5.32
C ILE A 337 -14.01 41.94 6.80
N LEU A 338 -12.83 42.02 7.42
CA LEU A 338 -12.71 42.41 8.83
C LEU A 338 -13.18 43.85 9.04
N GLU A 339 -12.78 44.78 8.18
CA GLU A 339 -13.24 46.17 8.20
C GLU A 339 -14.77 46.24 8.09
N PHE A 340 -15.35 45.51 7.14
CA PHE A 340 -16.80 45.43 6.97
C PHE A 340 -17.53 44.86 8.21
N LEU A 341 -16.98 43.81 8.83
CA LEU A 341 -17.57 43.21 10.03
C LEU A 341 -17.53 44.17 11.21
N GLU A 342 -16.44 44.92 11.40
CA GLU A 342 -16.31 45.94 12.45
C GLU A 342 -17.33 47.08 12.26
N GLU A 343 -17.59 47.50 11.01
CA GLU A 343 -18.62 48.49 10.71
C GLU A 343 -20.05 47.98 11.00
N TRP A 344 -20.29 46.67 10.82
CA TRP A 344 -21.60 46.01 11.00
C TRP A 344 -21.88 45.53 12.42
N SER A 345 -21.62 46.36 13.42
CA SER A 345 -21.97 46.09 14.84
C SER A 345 -21.43 44.77 15.41
N MET A 346 -20.32 44.26 14.87
CA MET A 346 -19.58 43.18 15.49
C MET A 346 -18.92 43.69 16.78
N GLU A 347 -19.12 42.97 17.88
CA GLU A 347 -18.44 43.27 19.14
C GLU A 347 -17.08 42.55 19.16
N ASN A 348 -16.00 43.31 19.38
CA ASN A 348 -14.64 42.77 19.43
C ASN A 348 -14.42 41.91 20.68
N LEU A 349 -13.65 40.83 20.53
CA LEU A 349 -13.40 39.85 21.60
C LEU A 349 -12.74 40.45 22.87
N GLU A 350 -12.02 41.56 22.74
CA GLU A 350 -11.35 42.25 23.86
C GLU A 350 -12.30 43.18 24.65
N GLU A 351 -13.46 43.55 24.07
CA GLU A 351 -14.40 44.51 24.64
C GLU A 351 -15.59 43.85 25.35
N ILE A 352 -15.79 42.55 25.12
CA ILE A 352 -16.98 41.82 25.59
C ILE A 352 -16.80 41.17 26.97
N ALA A 353 -17.90 41.13 27.72
CA ALA A 353 -17.99 40.31 28.92
C ALA A 353 -18.27 38.84 28.54
N PRO A 354 -17.55 37.86 29.11
CA PRO A 354 -17.74 36.44 28.79
C PRO A 354 -19.17 35.92 28.94
N SER A 355 -19.94 36.48 29.88
CA SER A 355 -21.34 36.13 30.11
C SER A 355 -22.28 36.47 28.94
N SER A 356 -21.88 37.38 28.05
CA SER A 356 -22.68 37.75 26.86
C SER A 356 -22.45 36.82 25.67
N ILE A 357 -21.48 35.90 25.76
CA ILE A 357 -21.06 35.01 24.67
C ILE A 357 -22.01 33.81 24.48
N SER A 358 -22.79 33.45 25.49
CA SER A 358 -23.73 32.32 25.45
C SER A 358 -24.88 32.57 24.46
N ASP A 359 -25.43 33.77 24.46
CA ASP A 359 -26.56 34.16 23.60
C ASP A 359 -26.14 34.68 22.22
N ALA A 360 -24.90 35.14 22.06
CA ALA A 360 -24.38 35.67 20.81
C ALA A 360 -23.75 34.59 19.89
N THR A 361 -23.76 34.86 18.58
CA THR A 361 -23.12 34.01 17.57
C THR A 361 -21.64 34.36 17.42
N LYS A 362 -20.77 33.35 17.36
CA LYS A 362 -19.31 33.53 17.26
C LYS A 362 -18.90 33.67 15.79
N ILE A 363 -18.08 34.65 15.46
CA ILE A 363 -17.62 34.89 14.08
C ILE A 363 -16.15 34.50 13.94
N PHE A 364 -15.87 33.59 13.02
CA PHE A 364 -14.54 33.14 12.65
C PHE A 364 -14.18 33.59 11.24
N VAL A 365 -12.98 34.17 11.07
CA VAL A 365 -12.40 34.49 9.76
C VAL A 365 -11.08 33.74 9.62
N ASN A 366 -10.98 32.86 8.62
CA ASN A 366 -9.85 31.95 8.40
C ASN A 366 -9.45 31.15 9.65
N GLY A 367 -10.44 30.79 10.46
CA GLY A 367 -10.26 30.06 11.72
C GLY A 367 -9.84 30.91 12.92
N CYS A 368 -9.58 32.21 12.74
CA CYS A 368 -9.39 33.14 13.85
C CYS A 368 -10.75 33.60 14.41
N TRP A 369 -10.95 33.53 15.73
CA TRP A 369 -12.14 34.08 16.37
C TRP A 369 -11.99 35.60 16.51
N VAL A 370 -12.76 36.34 15.70
CA VAL A 370 -12.64 37.81 15.59
C VAL A 370 -13.54 38.50 16.61
N GLY A 371 -14.79 38.07 16.71
CA GLY A 371 -15.78 38.71 17.58
C GLY A 371 -17.08 37.91 17.71
N ILE A 372 -18.10 38.58 18.22
CA ILE A 372 -19.46 38.04 18.35
C ILE A 372 -20.49 38.98 17.70
N HIS A 373 -21.63 38.41 17.30
CA HIS A 373 -22.73 39.17 16.73
C HIS A 373 -24.08 38.64 17.22
N ARG A 374 -25.04 39.53 17.47
CA ARG A 374 -26.35 39.20 18.05
C ARG A 374 -27.40 38.83 17.01
N ASP A 375 -27.32 39.41 15.81
CA ASP A 375 -28.25 39.13 14.69
C ASP A 375 -27.54 38.45 13.50
N PRO A 376 -27.26 37.14 13.58
CA PRO A 376 -26.53 36.43 12.53
C PRO A 376 -27.30 36.31 11.20
N GLU A 377 -28.62 36.47 11.20
CA GLU A 377 -29.45 36.24 10.01
C GLU A 377 -29.39 37.41 9.02
N GLN A 378 -29.53 38.65 9.54
CA GLN A 378 -29.37 39.84 8.72
C GLN A 378 -27.94 39.99 8.22
N LEU A 379 -26.95 39.68 9.07
CA LEU A 379 -25.54 39.71 8.69
C LEU A 379 -25.26 38.75 7.52
N MET A 380 -25.70 37.49 7.62
CA MET A 380 -25.48 36.49 6.57
C MET A 380 -26.18 36.87 5.25
N THR A 381 -27.38 37.43 5.32
CA THR A 381 -28.12 37.89 4.14
C THR A 381 -27.38 39.04 3.44
N THR A 382 -26.83 39.97 4.21
CA THR A 382 -26.05 41.10 3.69
C THR A 382 -24.73 40.62 3.08
N LEU A 383 -24.01 39.73 3.75
CA LEU A 383 -22.77 39.14 3.24
C LEU A 383 -22.97 38.38 1.92
N ARG A 384 -24.03 37.56 1.81
CA ARG A 384 -24.40 36.87 0.56
C ARG A 384 -24.73 37.86 -0.55
N LYS A 385 -25.45 38.93 -0.23
CA LYS A 385 -25.78 39.99 -1.21
C LYS A 385 -24.52 40.67 -1.75
N LEU A 386 -23.56 41.00 -0.88
CA LEU A 386 -22.29 41.61 -1.29
C LEU A 386 -21.44 40.66 -2.15
N ARG A 387 -21.42 39.37 -1.81
CA ARG A 387 -20.76 38.34 -2.61
C ARG A 387 -21.38 38.21 -4.00
N ARG A 388 -22.71 38.19 -4.10
CA ARG A 388 -23.45 38.09 -5.39
C ARG A 388 -23.28 39.33 -6.27
N GLN A 389 -23.04 40.50 -5.68
CA GLN A 389 -22.77 41.75 -6.40
C GLN A 389 -21.29 41.90 -6.81
N MET A 390 -20.39 41.00 -6.34
CA MET A 390 -18.95 41.10 -6.53
C MET A 390 -18.36 42.47 -6.14
N ASP A 391 -18.85 43.05 -5.04
CA ASP A 391 -18.40 44.37 -4.56
C ASP A 391 -17.14 44.22 -3.68
N ILE A 392 -17.31 44.16 -2.35
CA ILE A 392 -16.21 43.99 -1.38
C ILE A 392 -15.76 42.52 -1.29
N ILE A 393 -16.68 41.58 -1.52
CA ILE A 393 -16.47 40.15 -1.31
C ILE A 393 -16.31 39.45 -2.66
N ASN A 394 -15.15 38.84 -2.88
CA ASN A 394 -14.90 38.00 -4.05
C ASN A 394 -15.76 36.73 -4.01
N ALA A 395 -16.19 36.22 -5.17
CA ALA A 395 -17.03 35.03 -5.28
C ALA A 395 -16.38 33.76 -4.68
N GLU A 396 -15.05 33.73 -4.56
CA GLU A 396 -14.31 32.62 -3.93
C GLU A 396 -14.48 32.55 -2.40
N VAL A 397 -14.91 33.62 -1.75
CA VAL A 397 -15.05 33.65 -0.29
C VAL A 397 -16.20 32.76 0.14
N SER A 398 -15.91 31.76 0.98
CA SER A 398 -16.94 30.88 1.53
C SER A 398 -17.43 31.40 2.87
N MET A 399 -18.73 31.29 3.09
CA MET A 399 -19.39 31.78 4.29
C MET A 399 -20.37 30.70 4.76
N ILE A 400 -20.16 30.19 5.97
CA ILE A 400 -20.93 29.10 6.55
C ILE A 400 -21.56 29.59 7.84
N ARG A 401 -22.87 29.34 8.00
CA ARG A 401 -23.60 29.58 9.25
C ARG A 401 -24.03 28.24 9.83
N ASP A 402 -23.36 27.83 10.90
CA ASP A 402 -23.78 26.68 11.71
C ASP A 402 -24.84 27.16 12.72
N ILE A 403 -26.09 26.84 12.43
CA ILE A 403 -27.24 27.27 13.23
C ILE A 403 -27.26 26.53 14.57
N ARG A 404 -26.83 25.27 14.62
CA ARG A 404 -26.87 24.43 15.83
C ARG A 404 -25.85 24.92 16.85
N ASP A 405 -24.62 25.18 16.40
CA ASP A 405 -23.53 25.58 17.28
C ASP A 405 -23.41 27.11 17.46
N ARG A 406 -24.28 27.89 16.80
CA ARG A 406 -24.26 29.36 16.79
C ARG A 406 -22.89 29.92 16.38
N GLU A 407 -22.39 29.45 15.24
CA GLU A 407 -21.11 29.89 14.66
C GLU A 407 -21.29 30.37 13.23
N ILE A 408 -20.58 31.44 12.86
CA ILE A 408 -20.37 31.86 11.49
C ILE A 408 -18.88 31.68 11.18
N ARG A 409 -18.57 30.96 10.10
CA ARG A 409 -17.20 30.74 9.64
C ARG A 409 -17.04 31.29 8.24
N ILE A 410 -16.06 32.16 8.05
CA ILE A 410 -15.72 32.78 6.77
C ILE A 410 -14.32 32.31 6.38
N TYR A 411 -14.17 31.79 5.17
CA TYR A 411 -12.89 31.33 4.62
C TYR A 411 -12.54 32.08 3.35
N THR A 412 -11.34 32.66 3.34
CA THR A 412 -10.71 33.37 2.22
C THR A 412 -9.39 32.71 1.81
N ASP A 413 -9.04 31.59 2.43
CA ASP A 413 -7.80 30.86 2.17
C ASP A 413 -7.78 30.18 0.78
N ALA A 414 -6.55 29.91 0.32
CA ALA A 414 -6.26 29.23 -0.93
C ALA A 414 -6.41 27.71 -0.81
N GLY A 415 -6.67 27.04 -1.94
CA GLY A 415 -6.72 25.59 -2.02
C GLY A 415 -8.03 24.96 -1.57
N ARG A 416 -9.11 25.75 -1.39
CA ARG A 416 -10.46 25.21 -1.22
C ARG A 416 -10.99 24.78 -2.56
N ILE A 417 -11.67 23.64 -2.60
CA ILE A 417 -12.38 23.20 -3.80
C ILE A 417 -13.82 23.68 -3.74
N CYS A 418 -14.31 24.20 -4.84
CA CYS A 418 -15.66 24.71 -4.97
C CYS A 418 -16.22 24.40 -6.36
N ARG A 419 -17.53 24.49 -6.50
CA ARG A 419 -18.24 24.24 -7.75
C ARG A 419 -19.33 25.29 -7.95
N PRO A 420 -19.50 25.81 -9.18
CA PRO A 420 -20.54 26.78 -9.47
C PRO A 420 -21.93 26.12 -9.54
N LEU A 421 -22.91 26.72 -8.89
CA LEU A 421 -24.31 26.28 -8.87
C LEU A 421 -25.26 27.43 -9.23
N LEU A 422 -26.44 27.10 -9.75
CA LEU A 422 -27.49 28.07 -10.03
C LEU A 422 -28.19 28.45 -8.74
N ILE A 423 -28.42 29.74 -8.50
CA ILE A 423 -29.16 30.22 -7.33
C ILE A 423 -30.67 30.02 -7.55
N VAL A 424 -31.34 29.54 -6.49
CA VAL A 424 -32.79 29.36 -6.42
C VAL A 424 -33.36 30.30 -5.36
N GLU A 425 -34.39 31.06 -5.73
CA GLU A 425 -35.18 31.88 -4.81
C GLU A 425 -36.66 31.52 -5.00
N ASP A 426 -37.38 31.31 -3.89
CA ASP A 426 -38.80 30.92 -3.89
C ASP A 426 -39.13 29.72 -4.81
N CYS A 427 -38.27 28.68 -4.78
CA CYS A 427 -38.35 27.49 -5.66
C CYS A 427 -38.33 27.81 -7.16
N ARG A 428 -37.75 28.96 -7.56
CA ARG A 428 -37.54 29.35 -8.95
C ARG A 428 -36.07 29.68 -9.19
N LEU A 429 -35.58 29.31 -10.38
CA LEU A 429 -34.23 29.69 -10.78
C LEU A 429 -34.17 31.20 -11.04
N LEU A 430 -33.13 31.86 -10.54
CA LEU A 430 -32.82 33.24 -10.93
C LEU A 430 -32.36 33.36 -12.39
N MET A 431 -31.92 32.24 -12.99
CA MET A 431 -31.52 32.20 -14.38
C MET A 431 -32.73 32.31 -15.32
N ASN A 432 -32.77 33.39 -16.10
CA ASN A 432 -33.85 33.67 -17.05
C ASN A 432 -33.45 33.34 -18.50
N LYS A 433 -34.45 33.22 -19.38
CA LYS A 433 -34.24 32.98 -20.83
C LYS A 433 -33.42 34.09 -21.50
N GLN A 434 -33.55 35.33 -21.03
CA GLN A 434 -32.75 36.46 -21.53
C GLN A 434 -31.24 36.24 -21.32
N HIS A 435 -30.83 35.73 -20.15
CA HIS A 435 -29.42 35.39 -19.91
C HIS A 435 -28.92 34.33 -20.89
N ILE A 436 -29.78 33.35 -21.22
CA ILE A 436 -29.45 32.28 -22.19
C ILE A 436 -29.33 32.84 -23.62
N GLU A 437 -30.22 33.76 -24.02
CA GLU A 437 -30.15 34.43 -25.32
C GLU A 437 -28.88 35.26 -25.44
N MET A 438 -28.52 36.02 -24.39
CA MET A 438 -27.25 36.75 -24.35
C MET A 438 -26.04 35.81 -24.45
N LEU A 439 -26.05 34.66 -23.78
CA LEU A 439 -24.98 33.66 -23.88
C LEU A 439 -24.89 33.00 -25.27
N LYS A 440 -26.01 32.83 -25.97
CA LYS A 440 -26.02 32.32 -27.36
C LYS A 440 -25.43 33.33 -28.34
N GLU A 441 -25.63 34.61 -28.08
CA GLU A 441 -25.10 35.73 -28.89
C GLU A 441 -23.72 36.22 -28.41
N ARG A 442 -23.02 35.41 -27.59
CA ARG A 442 -21.72 35.75 -26.99
C ARG A 442 -20.67 36.25 -27.99
N GLU A 443 -20.68 35.72 -29.20
CA GLU A 443 -19.74 36.13 -30.26
C GLU A 443 -19.89 37.62 -30.65
N TYR A 444 -21.06 38.22 -30.43
CA TYR A 444 -21.36 39.61 -30.79
C TYR A 444 -21.41 40.55 -29.57
N ASN A 445 -22.03 40.11 -28.47
CA ASN A 445 -22.25 40.95 -27.28
C ASN A 445 -21.14 40.84 -26.22
N ASN A 446 -20.20 39.90 -26.40
CA ASN A 446 -19.13 39.58 -25.45
C ASN A 446 -19.62 39.29 -24.01
N TYR A 447 -20.84 38.77 -23.85
CA TYR A 447 -21.36 38.36 -22.54
C TYR A 447 -20.69 37.07 -22.08
N GLN A 448 -19.88 37.16 -21.02
CA GLN A 448 -19.03 36.09 -20.54
C GLN A 448 -19.60 35.39 -19.30
N TRP A 449 -18.98 34.27 -18.93
CA TRP A 449 -19.26 33.60 -17.66
C TRP A 449 -19.11 34.54 -16.47
N GLN A 450 -18.09 35.40 -16.48
CA GLN A 450 -17.84 36.36 -15.41
C GLN A 450 -19.02 37.32 -15.21
N ASP A 451 -19.65 37.77 -16.30
CA ASP A 451 -20.81 38.66 -16.24
C ASP A 451 -22.04 37.94 -15.66
N LEU A 452 -22.16 36.63 -15.91
CA LEU A 452 -23.22 35.80 -15.32
C LEU A 452 -23.02 35.64 -13.80
N VAL A 453 -21.78 35.46 -13.33
CA VAL A 453 -21.49 35.42 -11.89
C VAL A 453 -21.72 36.80 -11.26
N ALA A 454 -21.28 37.88 -11.91
CA ALA A 454 -21.52 39.25 -11.45
C ALA A 454 -23.01 39.65 -11.43
N SER A 455 -23.83 39.02 -12.27
CA SER A 455 -25.29 39.19 -12.25
C SER A 455 -25.98 38.51 -11.06
N GLY A 456 -25.24 37.75 -10.24
CA GLY A 456 -25.77 37.06 -9.06
C GLY A 456 -26.69 35.89 -9.39
N VAL A 457 -26.51 35.27 -10.55
CA VAL A 457 -27.31 34.09 -11.00
C VAL A 457 -26.61 32.77 -10.64
N VAL A 458 -25.28 32.80 -10.53
CA VAL A 458 -24.42 31.65 -10.23
C VAL A 458 -23.57 31.96 -9.00
N GLU A 459 -23.40 30.99 -8.11
CA GLU A 459 -22.56 31.10 -6.92
C GLU A 459 -21.57 29.93 -6.84
N TYR A 460 -20.34 30.18 -6.39
CA TYR A 460 -19.32 29.14 -6.20
C TYR A 460 -19.43 28.53 -4.81
N ILE A 461 -19.97 27.34 -4.68
CA ILE A 461 -20.16 26.71 -3.37
C ILE A 461 -18.98 25.79 -3.07
N ASP A 462 -18.33 25.99 -1.92
CA ASP A 462 -17.29 25.08 -1.45
C ASP A 462 -17.86 23.94 -0.60
N THR A 463 -17.03 22.94 -0.30
CA THR A 463 -17.49 21.73 0.40
C THR A 463 -18.01 22.00 1.82
N MET A 464 -17.56 23.07 2.49
CA MET A 464 -18.07 23.41 3.82
C MET A 464 -19.40 24.15 3.75
N GLU A 465 -19.56 25.03 2.77
CA GLU A 465 -20.82 25.72 2.50
C GLU A 465 -21.90 24.73 2.04
N GLU A 466 -21.52 23.70 1.27
CA GLU A 466 -22.38 22.63 0.78
C GLU A 466 -23.19 21.95 1.91
N GLU A 467 -22.60 21.75 3.10
CA GLU A 467 -23.27 21.15 4.26
C GLU A 467 -24.50 21.95 4.74
N THR A 468 -24.53 23.26 4.48
CA THR A 468 -25.62 24.17 4.90
C THR A 468 -26.59 24.51 3.77
N THR A 469 -26.29 24.11 2.53
CA THR A 469 -27.12 24.39 1.36
C THR A 469 -28.03 23.22 1.01
N MET A 470 -29.15 23.51 0.34
CA MET A 470 -30.05 22.50 -0.20
C MET A 470 -30.05 22.60 -1.73
N ILE A 471 -29.48 21.60 -2.40
CA ILE A 471 -29.16 21.64 -3.84
C ILE A 471 -30.07 20.69 -4.63
N ALA A 472 -30.88 21.22 -5.54
CA ALA A 472 -31.70 20.43 -6.45
C ALA A 472 -30.84 19.80 -7.55
N THR A 473 -31.08 18.53 -7.88
CA THR A 473 -30.32 17.80 -8.92
C THR A 473 -30.70 18.21 -10.34
N SER A 474 -31.96 18.58 -10.56
CA SER A 474 -32.45 19.09 -11.83
C SER A 474 -33.50 20.18 -11.62
N PRO A 475 -33.69 21.09 -12.59
CA PRO A 475 -34.76 22.08 -12.54
C PRO A 475 -36.17 21.46 -12.46
N GLU A 476 -36.38 20.23 -12.95
CA GLU A 476 -37.68 19.56 -12.81
C GLU A 476 -38.01 19.26 -11.34
N SER A 477 -37.00 19.01 -10.51
CA SER A 477 -37.16 18.72 -9.08
C SER A 477 -37.64 19.92 -8.25
N LEU A 478 -37.58 21.14 -8.82
CA LEU A 478 -38.11 22.35 -8.20
C LEU A 478 -39.63 22.46 -8.35
N GLN A 479 -40.21 21.71 -9.29
CA GLN A 479 -41.66 21.68 -9.52
C GLN A 479 -42.33 20.72 -8.53
N PRO A 480 -43.62 20.95 -8.19
CA PRO A 480 -44.35 19.99 -7.37
C PRO A 480 -44.45 18.63 -8.09
N ALA A 481 -44.45 17.54 -7.31
CA ALA A 481 -44.73 16.22 -7.86
C ALA A 481 -46.15 16.16 -8.45
N GLU A 482 -46.46 15.12 -9.23
CA GLU A 482 -47.78 14.94 -9.86
C GLU A 482 -48.94 14.97 -8.84
N ASP A 483 -48.68 14.56 -7.59
CA ASP A 483 -49.62 14.59 -6.46
C ASP A 483 -49.78 15.99 -5.81
N GLY A 484 -49.15 17.04 -6.37
CA GLY A 484 -49.15 18.40 -5.83
C GLY A 484 -48.30 18.59 -4.57
N THR A 485 -47.59 17.55 -4.11
CA THR A 485 -46.69 17.59 -2.96
C THR A 485 -45.28 17.97 -3.37
N PHE A 486 -44.64 18.83 -2.59
CA PHE A 486 -43.22 19.16 -2.75
C PHE A 486 -42.40 18.25 -1.83
N TYR A 487 -41.31 17.67 -2.35
CA TYR A 487 -40.33 17.00 -1.49
C TYR A 487 -39.65 17.99 -0.53
N CYS A 488 -39.27 19.16 -1.04
CA CYS A 488 -38.64 20.25 -0.30
C CYS A 488 -39.10 21.59 -0.90
N GLN A 489 -39.38 22.58 -0.05
CA GLN A 489 -39.77 23.95 -0.45
C GLN A 489 -38.67 24.99 -0.20
N THR A 490 -37.57 24.57 0.41
CA THR A 490 -36.47 25.45 0.86
C THR A 490 -35.18 25.17 0.09
N TRP A 491 -35.30 24.93 -1.22
CA TRP A 491 -34.15 24.81 -2.11
C TRP A 491 -33.39 26.14 -2.18
N THR A 492 -32.07 26.08 -2.06
CA THR A 492 -31.21 27.27 -2.15
C THR A 492 -30.44 27.33 -3.47
N HIS A 493 -30.09 26.17 -4.03
CA HIS A 493 -29.34 26.07 -5.28
C HIS A 493 -29.86 24.93 -6.16
N CYS A 494 -29.44 24.92 -7.42
CA CYS A 494 -29.67 23.84 -8.36
C CYS A 494 -28.38 23.52 -9.12
N GLU A 495 -28.14 22.23 -9.38
CA GLU A 495 -27.08 21.74 -10.23
C GLU A 495 -27.25 22.28 -11.66
N ILE A 496 -26.14 22.63 -12.33
CA ILE A 496 -26.20 23.02 -13.75
C ILE A 496 -26.53 21.80 -14.60
N HIS A 497 -25.78 20.70 -14.39
CA HIS A 497 -26.06 19.42 -15.01
C HIS A 497 -25.35 18.27 -14.25
N PRO A 498 -26.02 17.16 -13.92
CA PRO A 498 -25.43 16.06 -13.14
C PRO A 498 -24.17 15.43 -13.75
N ALA A 499 -24.02 15.43 -15.07
CA ALA A 499 -22.82 14.89 -15.74
C ALA A 499 -21.51 15.62 -15.39
N MET A 500 -21.58 16.83 -14.80
CA MET A 500 -20.41 17.62 -14.44
C MET A 500 -19.66 17.07 -13.23
N ILE A 501 -20.23 16.09 -12.51
CA ILE A 501 -19.53 15.34 -11.45
C ILE A 501 -18.40 14.45 -12.00
N LEU A 502 -18.42 14.15 -13.31
CA LEU A 502 -17.42 13.30 -13.94
C LEU A 502 -16.12 14.07 -14.17
N GLY A 503 -15.01 13.33 -14.24
CA GLY A 503 -13.70 13.83 -14.65
C GLY A 503 -13.54 13.78 -16.17
N VAL A 504 -12.34 14.13 -16.64
CA VAL A 504 -12.01 14.16 -18.07
C VAL A 504 -12.13 12.78 -18.71
N CYS A 505 -11.52 11.75 -18.13
CA CYS A 505 -11.53 10.41 -18.73
C CYS A 505 -12.86 9.67 -18.53
N ALA A 506 -13.61 9.99 -17.47
CA ALA A 506 -14.94 9.43 -17.28
C ALA A 506 -15.97 10.04 -18.24
N SER A 507 -15.78 11.30 -18.65
CA SER A 507 -16.68 12.01 -19.56
C SER A 507 -16.67 11.49 -20.99
N ILE A 508 -15.62 10.78 -21.40
CA ILE A 508 -15.55 10.16 -22.74
C ILE A 508 -16.33 8.84 -22.84
N ILE A 509 -16.83 8.32 -21.72
CA ILE A 509 -17.60 7.08 -21.66
C ILE A 509 -19.05 7.40 -22.04
N PRO A 510 -19.61 6.77 -23.09
CA PRO A 510 -21.04 6.91 -23.38
C PRO A 510 -21.85 6.11 -22.36
N PHE A 511 -22.98 6.65 -21.91
CA PHE A 511 -23.89 6.01 -20.95
C PHE A 511 -23.17 5.39 -19.72
N PRO A 512 -22.34 6.17 -18.98
CA PRO A 512 -21.57 5.64 -17.86
C PRO A 512 -22.46 5.16 -16.70
N ASP A 513 -23.66 5.73 -16.59
CA ASP A 513 -24.74 5.37 -15.66
C ASP A 513 -25.35 3.98 -15.92
N HIS A 514 -25.20 3.44 -17.13
CA HIS A 514 -25.68 2.10 -17.52
C HIS A 514 -24.60 1.00 -17.37
N ASN A 515 -23.43 1.34 -16.86
CA ASN A 515 -22.36 0.37 -16.58
C ASN A 515 -22.25 0.09 -15.09
N GLN A 516 -21.79 -1.10 -14.74
CA GLN A 516 -21.32 -1.35 -13.39
C GLN A 516 -20.11 -0.45 -13.07
N SER A 517 -20.14 0.27 -11.93
CA SER A 517 -19.16 1.31 -11.58
C SER A 517 -17.67 0.95 -11.82
N PRO A 518 -17.15 -0.25 -11.43
CA PRO A 518 -15.76 -0.60 -11.67
C PRO A 518 -15.34 -0.56 -13.14
N ARG A 519 -16.28 -0.78 -14.07
CA ARG A 519 -16.01 -0.73 -15.52
C ARG A 519 -15.70 0.69 -15.98
N ASN A 520 -16.35 1.69 -15.40
CA ASN A 520 -16.05 3.09 -15.66
C ASN A 520 -14.65 3.47 -15.16
N THR A 521 -14.25 2.93 -14.00
CA THR A 521 -12.88 3.11 -13.47
C THR A 521 -11.84 2.49 -14.38
N TYR A 522 -12.05 1.25 -14.83
CA TYR A 522 -11.15 0.59 -15.76
C TYR A 522 -11.03 1.36 -17.08
N GLN A 523 -12.15 1.85 -17.62
CA GLN A 523 -12.10 2.65 -18.83
C GLN A 523 -11.32 3.95 -18.62
N SER A 524 -11.51 4.62 -17.49
CA SER A 524 -10.82 5.87 -17.20
C SER A 524 -9.29 5.67 -17.16
N ALA A 525 -8.83 4.51 -16.68
CA ALA A 525 -7.41 4.14 -16.73
C ALA A 525 -6.95 3.73 -18.15
N MET A 526 -7.78 3.00 -18.91
CA MET A 526 -7.46 2.56 -20.26
C MET A 526 -7.48 3.67 -21.29
N GLY A 527 -8.34 4.68 -21.14
CA GLY A 527 -8.38 5.86 -22.01
C GLY A 527 -7.05 6.59 -22.05
N LYS A 528 -6.31 6.64 -20.93
CA LYS A 528 -4.95 7.19 -20.82
C LYS A 528 -3.89 6.36 -21.58
N GLN A 529 -4.24 5.15 -22.02
CA GLN A 529 -3.36 4.24 -22.77
C GLN A 529 -3.74 4.14 -24.25
N ALA A 530 -4.88 4.71 -24.64
CA ALA A 530 -5.35 4.70 -26.02
C ALA A 530 -4.41 5.51 -26.91
N MET A 531 -4.18 5.02 -28.12
CA MET A 531 -3.39 5.72 -29.13
C MET A 531 -4.30 6.62 -29.97
N GLY A 532 -3.78 7.78 -30.37
CA GLY A 532 -4.49 8.78 -31.15
C GLY A 532 -3.54 9.85 -31.62
N VAL A 533 -4.07 10.92 -32.20
CA VAL A 533 -3.28 12.14 -32.40
C VAL A 533 -3.29 12.90 -31.08
N TYR A 534 -2.15 12.97 -30.39
CA TYR A 534 -2.06 13.56 -29.05
C TYR A 534 -1.90 15.09 -29.07
N ILE A 535 -1.31 15.63 -30.14
CA ILE A 535 -1.11 17.06 -30.39
C ILE A 535 -0.98 17.25 -31.91
N THR A 536 -1.27 18.43 -32.47
CA THR A 536 -1.22 18.63 -33.93
C THR A 536 0.21 18.78 -34.48
N ASN A 537 1.10 19.41 -33.71
CA ASN A 537 2.50 19.68 -34.07
C ASN A 537 3.46 18.51 -33.76
N PHE A 538 2.97 17.28 -33.60
CA PHE A 538 3.81 16.11 -33.28
C PHE A 538 4.94 15.85 -34.31
N HIS A 539 4.75 16.27 -35.55
CA HIS A 539 5.71 16.08 -36.64
C HIS A 539 6.98 16.94 -36.48
N VAL A 540 6.91 18.11 -35.83
CA VAL A 540 8.09 18.93 -35.49
C VAL A 540 8.67 18.59 -34.11
N ARG A 541 7.85 17.99 -33.23
CA ARG A 541 8.27 17.64 -31.87
C ARG A 541 9.18 16.40 -31.85
N MET A 542 10.34 16.52 -31.24
CA MET A 542 11.31 15.43 -31.06
C MET A 542 11.11 14.73 -29.71
N ASP A 543 9.91 14.18 -29.51
CA ASP A 543 9.52 13.43 -28.30
C ASP A 543 10.21 12.06 -28.26
N THR A 544 10.57 11.58 -27.07
CA THR A 544 11.28 10.30 -26.90
C THR A 544 10.48 9.11 -27.40
N LEU A 545 9.17 9.11 -27.20
CA LEU A 545 8.27 8.04 -27.60
C LEU A 545 6.90 8.63 -27.94
N ALA A 546 6.42 8.37 -29.16
CA ALA A 546 5.11 8.78 -29.62
C ALA A 546 4.41 7.65 -30.40
N HIS A 547 3.10 7.52 -30.19
CA HIS A 547 2.24 6.66 -30.97
C HIS A 547 1.14 7.50 -31.60
N VAL A 548 0.98 7.42 -32.92
CA VAL A 548 -0.06 8.16 -33.65
C VAL A 548 -0.84 7.20 -34.53
N LEU A 549 -2.18 7.28 -34.52
CA LEU A 549 -3.04 6.50 -35.42
C LEU A 549 -3.05 7.12 -36.82
N TYR A 550 -3.16 6.26 -37.84
CA TYR A 550 -3.26 6.72 -39.24
C TYR A 550 -4.59 7.41 -39.51
N TYR A 551 -5.69 6.80 -39.05
CA TYR A 551 -7.05 7.23 -39.35
C TYR A 551 -7.90 7.29 -38.06
N PRO A 552 -7.62 8.22 -37.13
CA PRO A 552 -8.48 8.43 -35.97
C PRO A 552 -9.84 8.97 -36.44
N GLN A 553 -10.93 8.53 -35.81
CA GLN A 553 -12.29 8.94 -36.15
C GLN A 553 -12.99 9.59 -34.97
N LYS A 554 -13.93 10.50 -35.24
CA LYS A 554 -14.84 10.97 -34.18
C LYS A 554 -15.76 9.81 -33.76
N PRO A 555 -16.03 9.60 -32.47
CA PRO A 555 -17.00 8.60 -32.05
C PRO A 555 -18.39 8.92 -32.61
N LEU A 556 -19.13 7.92 -33.12
CA LEU A 556 -20.51 8.13 -33.59
C LEU A 556 -21.46 8.49 -32.43
N VAL A 557 -21.28 7.82 -31.30
CA VAL A 557 -22.04 8.09 -30.06
C VAL A 557 -21.16 8.92 -29.14
N THR A 558 -21.52 10.18 -28.96
CA THR A 558 -20.72 11.14 -28.16
C THR A 558 -21.49 11.60 -26.93
N THR A 559 -20.75 12.01 -25.91
CA THR A 559 -21.32 12.81 -24.80
C THR A 559 -21.14 14.28 -25.15
N ARG A 560 -22.05 15.14 -24.68
CA ARG A 560 -21.91 16.60 -24.90
C ARG A 560 -20.61 17.16 -24.28
N SER A 561 -20.12 16.53 -23.21
CA SER A 561 -18.87 16.94 -22.56
C SER A 561 -17.64 16.78 -23.46
N MET A 562 -17.66 15.90 -24.48
CA MET A 562 -16.54 15.71 -25.40
C MET A 562 -16.21 16.95 -26.22
N ASP A 563 -17.20 17.81 -26.47
CA ASP A 563 -17.01 19.04 -27.23
C ASP A 563 -16.14 20.03 -26.44
N TYR A 564 -16.35 20.13 -25.12
CA TYR A 564 -15.51 20.94 -24.23
C TYR A 564 -14.08 20.37 -24.12
N LEU A 565 -13.95 19.05 -24.15
CA LEU A 565 -12.66 18.36 -24.11
C LEU A 565 -11.92 18.37 -25.45
N ARG A 566 -12.53 18.91 -26.52
CA ARG A 566 -11.98 18.88 -27.89
C ARG A 566 -11.65 17.47 -28.39
N PHE A 567 -12.31 16.44 -27.83
CA PHE A 567 -12.05 15.03 -28.19
C PHE A 567 -12.47 14.71 -29.63
N SER A 568 -13.44 15.46 -30.16
CA SER A 568 -13.83 15.40 -31.56
C SER A 568 -12.70 15.88 -32.49
N GLU A 569 -11.85 16.81 -32.06
CA GLU A 569 -10.75 17.34 -32.87
C GLU A 569 -9.53 16.41 -32.84
N LEU A 570 -9.24 15.81 -31.67
CA LEU A 570 -8.13 14.88 -31.47
C LEU A 570 -8.60 13.51 -30.93
N PRO A 571 -9.24 12.66 -31.77
CA PRO A 571 -9.75 11.37 -31.32
C PRO A 571 -8.67 10.29 -31.14
N ALA A 572 -8.96 9.35 -30.24
CA ALA A 572 -8.06 8.24 -29.86
C ALA A 572 -8.58 6.82 -30.22
N GLY A 573 -9.20 6.66 -31.39
CA GLY A 573 -9.89 5.41 -31.74
C GLY A 573 -10.60 5.45 -33.10
N ILE A 574 -11.30 4.35 -33.41
CA ILE A 574 -11.98 4.12 -34.70
C ILE A 574 -13.35 3.49 -34.43
N ASN A 575 -14.39 3.93 -35.17
CA ASN A 575 -15.68 3.27 -35.15
C ASN A 575 -15.57 1.94 -35.91
N SER A 576 -15.74 0.85 -35.19
CA SER A 576 -15.59 -0.52 -35.69
C SER A 576 -16.96 -1.19 -35.77
N ILE A 577 -17.22 -1.98 -36.81
CA ILE A 577 -18.41 -2.82 -36.85
C ILE A 577 -18.18 -4.03 -35.94
N VAL A 578 -18.90 -4.08 -34.83
CA VAL A 578 -18.75 -5.11 -33.80
C VAL A 578 -19.90 -6.11 -33.86
N ALA A 579 -19.57 -7.39 -33.96
CA ALA A 579 -20.51 -8.49 -33.77
C ALA A 579 -20.31 -9.15 -32.40
N ILE A 580 -21.40 -9.41 -31.68
CA ILE A 580 -21.37 -10.16 -30.42
C ILE A 580 -21.82 -11.58 -30.69
N ALA A 581 -20.85 -12.48 -30.90
CA ALA A 581 -21.09 -13.86 -31.29
C ALA A 581 -19.98 -14.79 -30.79
N THR A 582 -20.31 -16.04 -30.51
CA THR A 582 -19.31 -17.11 -30.43
C THR A 582 -18.97 -17.58 -31.84
N TYR A 583 -17.73 -17.35 -32.28
CA TYR A 583 -17.27 -17.75 -33.62
C TYR A 583 -15.89 -18.41 -33.50
N THR A 584 -15.75 -19.62 -34.04
CA THR A 584 -14.53 -20.48 -34.08
C THR A 584 -13.76 -20.73 -32.77
N GLY A 585 -14.12 -20.10 -31.64
CA GLY A 585 -13.50 -20.26 -30.32
C GLY A 585 -12.39 -19.25 -30.01
N TYR A 586 -11.81 -18.58 -31.01
CA TYR A 586 -10.67 -17.66 -30.84
C TYR A 586 -11.02 -16.27 -30.26
N ASN A 587 -12.28 -16.08 -29.82
CA ASN A 587 -12.72 -14.91 -29.06
C ASN A 587 -13.12 -15.25 -27.61
N GLN A 588 -12.86 -16.47 -27.12
CA GLN A 588 -13.11 -16.86 -25.72
C GLN A 588 -12.16 -16.16 -24.73
N GLU A 589 -12.56 -16.03 -23.47
CA GLU A 589 -11.72 -15.51 -22.37
C GLU A 589 -11.02 -14.19 -22.71
N ASP A 590 -11.80 -13.15 -23.02
CA ASP A 590 -11.30 -11.79 -23.33
C ASP A 590 -10.43 -11.65 -24.57
N SER A 591 -10.50 -12.60 -25.49
CA SER A 591 -9.93 -12.44 -26.83
C SER A 591 -10.96 -11.87 -27.81
N VAL A 592 -10.46 -11.23 -28.87
CA VAL A 592 -11.29 -10.70 -29.97
C VAL A 592 -10.77 -11.23 -31.30
N ILE A 593 -11.70 -11.52 -32.22
CA ILE A 593 -11.36 -11.85 -33.61
C ILE A 593 -11.38 -10.55 -34.41
N LEU A 594 -10.35 -10.31 -35.22
CA LEU A 594 -10.28 -9.16 -36.11
C LEU A 594 -10.42 -9.55 -37.58
N ASN A 595 -10.96 -8.65 -38.39
CA ASN A 595 -10.97 -8.77 -39.84
C ASN A 595 -9.61 -8.39 -40.44
N SER A 596 -8.87 -9.36 -40.94
CA SER A 596 -7.57 -9.19 -41.60
C SER A 596 -7.68 -8.26 -42.82
N SER A 597 -8.75 -8.37 -43.61
CA SER A 597 -8.94 -7.50 -44.78
C SER A 597 -9.16 -6.03 -44.38
N ALA A 598 -9.76 -5.76 -43.22
CA ALA A 598 -9.85 -4.40 -42.68
C ALA A 598 -8.48 -3.88 -42.23
N VAL A 599 -7.69 -4.72 -41.56
CA VAL A 599 -6.30 -4.40 -41.16
C VAL A 599 -5.42 -4.10 -42.37
N ASP A 600 -5.60 -4.83 -43.47
CA ASP A 600 -4.91 -4.61 -44.74
C ASP A 600 -5.27 -3.27 -45.39
N ARG A 601 -6.52 -2.83 -45.22
CA ARG A 601 -7.01 -1.50 -45.65
C ARG A 601 -6.57 -0.35 -44.73
N GLY A 602 -5.92 -0.65 -43.61
CA GLY A 602 -5.39 0.36 -42.70
C GLY A 602 -6.11 0.48 -41.35
N PHE A 603 -7.03 -0.43 -41.04
CA PHE A 603 -7.73 -0.45 -39.75
C PHE A 603 -6.73 -0.50 -38.60
N PHE A 604 -6.84 0.47 -37.67
CA PHE A 604 -5.99 0.64 -36.50
C PHE A 604 -4.47 0.66 -36.74
N ARG A 605 -3.97 0.89 -37.97
CA ARG A 605 -2.54 1.09 -38.20
C ARG A 605 -2.04 2.32 -37.43
N SER A 606 -0.89 2.16 -36.78
CA SER A 606 -0.26 3.24 -36.03
C SER A 606 1.19 3.43 -36.48
N VAL A 607 1.68 4.63 -36.29
CA VAL A 607 3.08 4.97 -36.42
C VAL A 607 3.67 5.11 -35.02
N PHE A 608 4.76 4.39 -34.79
CA PHE A 608 5.60 4.50 -33.62
C PHE A 608 6.81 5.36 -33.96
N MET A 609 7.04 6.41 -33.19
CA MET A 609 8.21 7.26 -33.31
C MET A 609 9.02 7.17 -32.02
N ARG A 610 10.32 6.93 -32.15
CA ARG A 610 11.25 6.96 -31.04
C ARG A 610 12.40 7.90 -31.36
N SER A 611 12.69 8.82 -30.44
CA SER A 611 13.79 9.76 -30.59
C SER A 611 14.95 9.37 -29.69
N TYR A 612 16.13 9.28 -30.28
CA TYR A 612 17.41 9.12 -29.62
C TYR A 612 18.07 10.48 -29.50
N LYS A 613 18.81 10.71 -28.42
CA LYS A 613 19.54 11.96 -28.18
C LYS A 613 20.93 11.63 -27.67
N ASP A 614 21.92 12.39 -28.14
CA ASP A 614 23.30 12.28 -27.68
C ASP A 614 24.01 13.64 -27.76
N SER A 615 25.06 13.82 -26.96
CA SER A 615 25.84 15.08 -26.88
C SER A 615 27.32 14.80 -26.75
N GLU A 616 28.14 15.61 -27.41
CA GLU A 616 29.59 15.61 -27.17
C GLU A 616 29.89 16.10 -25.74
N LEU A 617 30.75 15.36 -25.03
CA LEU A 617 31.25 15.75 -23.72
C LEU A 617 32.74 16.06 -23.82
N LYS A 618 33.12 17.23 -23.26
CA LYS A 618 34.51 17.59 -23.01
C LYS A 618 34.82 17.39 -21.53
N ARG A 619 35.66 16.40 -21.21
CA ARG A 619 36.13 16.13 -19.84
C ARG A 619 37.64 16.17 -19.81
N ASN A 620 38.19 17.26 -19.25
CA ASN A 620 39.64 17.49 -19.15
C ASN A 620 40.33 17.35 -20.52
N ASP A 621 41.19 16.33 -20.69
CA ASP A 621 41.93 16.01 -21.93
C ASP A 621 41.20 15.02 -22.86
N GLN A 622 39.99 14.55 -22.49
CA GLN A 622 39.18 13.65 -23.30
C GLN A 622 38.03 14.43 -23.95
N GLU A 623 37.96 14.36 -25.28
CA GLU A 623 36.92 14.97 -26.10
C GLU A 623 36.18 13.87 -26.85
N GLU A 624 34.87 13.78 -26.64
CA GLU A 624 34.00 12.93 -27.45
C GLU A 624 33.63 13.70 -28.73
N CYS A 625 33.77 13.05 -29.89
CA CYS A 625 33.46 13.62 -31.20
C CYS A 625 32.47 12.72 -31.95
N PHE A 626 31.51 13.32 -32.66
CA PHE A 626 30.75 12.60 -33.67
C PHE A 626 31.56 12.48 -34.96
N GLU A 627 32.03 11.26 -35.23
CA GLU A 627 32.74 10.89 -36.46
C GLU A 627 32.42 9.44 -36.84
N LYS A 628 32.71 9.07 -38.09
CA LYS A 628 32.56 7.68 -38.53
C LYS A 628 33.68 6.81 -37.94
N PRO A 629 33.37 5.85 -37.04
CA PRO A 629 34.41 5.06 -36.39
C PRO A 629 35.02 4.03 -37.35
N SER A 630 36.33 3.83 -37.26
CA SER A 630 37.06 2.83 -38.03
C SER A 630 37.73 1.80 -37.11
N ARG A 631 37.88 0.56 -37.58
CA ARG A 631 38.52 -0.53 -36.80
C ARG A 631 40.01 -0.29 -36.55
N ASP A 632 40.63 0.57 -37.35
CA ASP A 632 42.05 0.91 -37.23
C ASP A 632 42.28 2.01 -36.19
N THR A 633 41.32 2.93 -36.02
CA THR A 633 41.45 4.11 -35.15
C THR A 633 40.72 3.97 -33.82
N CYS A 634 39.64 3.19 -33.74
CA CYS A 634 38.76 3.12 -32.58
C CYS A 634 38.86 1.77 -31.84
N GLN A 635 39.05 1.81 -30.51
CA GLN A 635 39.01 0.62 -29.67
C GLN A 635 37.58 0.33 -29.18
N GLY A 636 37.18 -0.95 -29.13
CA GLY A 636 35.90 -1.36 -28.53
C GLY A 636 34.68 -1.28 -29.45
N MET A 637 34.88 -1.26 -30.78
CA MET A 637 33.78 -1.35 -31.74
C MET A 637 32.91 -2.59 -31.50
N ARG A 638 31.60 -2.38 -31.44
CA ARG A 638 30.62 -3.46 -31.32
C ARG A 638 30.48 -4.22 -32.64
N ASN A 639 29.96 -5.45 -32.59
CA ASN A 639 29.60 -6.25 -33.77
C ASN A 639 28.29 -5.73 -34.41
N ALA A 640 28.31 -4.47 -34.85
CA ALA A 640 27.21 -3.80 -35.53
C ALA A 640 27.67 -3.27 -36.91
N ILE A 641 26.74 -2.93 -37.78
CA ILE A 641 27.03 -2.37 -39.11
C ILE A 641 27.15 -0.84 -39.00
N TYR A 642 28.34 -0.31 -39.28
CA TYR A 642 28.65 1.13 -39.25
C TYR A 642 28.59 1.79 -40.64
N ASP A 643 28.38 1.01 -41.70
CA ASP A 643 28.45 1.48 -43.09
C ASP A 643 27.36 2.50 -43.43
N LYS A 644 26.24 2.47 -42.71
CA LYS A 644 25.09 3.38 -42.87
C LYS A 644 25.30 4.77 -42.28
N LEU A 645 26.43 5.00 -41.58
CA LEU A 645 26.81 6.31 -41.07
C LEU A 645 27.48 7.12 -42.19
N ASP A 646 27.14 8.40 -42.27
CA ASP A 646 27.86 9.37 -43.08
C ASP A 646 29.21 9.72 -42.42
N ASP A 647 30.03 10.52 -43.09
CA ASP A 647 31.38 10.86 -42.63
C ASP A 647 31.38 11.63 -41.30
N ASP A 648 30.27 12.30 -40.97
CA ASP A 648 30.05 13.01 -39.70
C ASP A 648 29.61 12.08 -38.54
N GLY A 649 29.56 10.76 -38.78
CA GLY A 649 29.14 9.76 -37.80
C GLY A 649 27.63 9.72 -37.54
N ILE A 650 26.83 10.42 -38.34
CA ILE A 650 25.37 10.53 -38.19
C ILE A 650 24.70 9.86 -39.40
N ILE A 651 23.47 9.37 -39.21
CA ILE A 651 22.70 8.72 -40.27
C ILE A 651 21.78 9.73 -40.97
N ALA A 652 21.69 9.69 -42.31
CA ALA A 652 20.77 10.52 -43.06
C ALA A 652 19.28 10.10 -42.87
N PRO A 653 18.32 11.06 -42.86
CA PRO A 653 16.89 10.76 -42.94
C PRO A 653 16.52 9.92 -44.17
N GLY A 654 15.54 9.03 -44.03
CA GLY A 654 15.05 8.14 -45.08
C GLY A 654 15.77 6.79 -45.16
N LEU A 655 16.89 6.61 -44.47
CA LEU A 655 17.59 5.32 -44.42
C LEU A 655 16.87 4.31 -43.51
N ARG A 656 16.90 3.04 -43.93
CA ARG A 656 16.33 1.93 -43.18
C ARG A 656 17.35 1.38 -42.18
N VAL A 657 16.96 1.36 -40.91
CA VAL A 657 17.74 0.83 -39.78
C VAL A 657 17.10 -0.43 -39.21
N SER A 658 17.94 -1.25 -38.59
CA SER A 658 17.63 -2.54 -38.00
C SER A 658 18.40 -2.72 -36.68
N GLY A 659 18.06 -3.76 -35.92
CA GLY A 659 18.67 -3.99 -34.60
C GLY A 659 20.19 -4.24 -34.63
N ASP A 660 20.73 -4.64 -35.78
CA ASP A 660 22.17 -4.89 -35.97
C ASP A 660 22.95 -3.64 -36.42
N ASP A 661 22.26 -2.52 -36.65
CA ASP A 661 22.88 -1.24 -36.97
C ASP A 661 23.25 -0.46 -35.68
N VAL A 662 24.18 0.48 -35.79
CA VAL A 662 24.66 1.30 -34.65
C VAL A 662 23.53 2.12 -34.02
N VAL A 663 22.58 2.56 -34.84
CA VAL A 663 21.35 3.22 -34.37
C VAL A 663 20.36 2.14 -33.97
N ILE A 664 20.10 2.06 -32.66
CA ILE A 664 19.32 0.98 -32.05
C ILE A 664 17.85 1.12 -32.46
N GLU A 665 17.38 0.33 -33.43
CA GLU A 665 15.98 -0.15 -33.60
C GLU A 665 15.69 -0.50 -35.06
N THR A 666 14.62 -1.24 -35.28
CA THR A 666 14.08 -1.50 -36.62
C THR A 666 13.12 -0.37 -37.05
N GLY A 667 13.42 0.30 -38.15
CA GLY A 667 12.59 1.39 -38.65
C GLY A 667 13.22 2.17 -39.79
N ILE A 668 12.66 3.33 -40.09
CA ILE A 668 13.19 4.31 -41.05
C ILE A 668 13.52 5.57 -40.27
N VAL A 669 14.69 6.16 -40.50
CA VAL A 669 15.06 7.45 -39.92
C VAL A 669 14.11 8.51 -40.48
N ASP A 670 13.38 9.19 -39.60
CA ASP A 670 12.34 10.14 -39.95
C ASP A 670 12.91 11.55 -40.08
N GLN A 671 13.60 12.01 -39.03
CA GLN A 671 14.22 13.33 -38.96
C GLN A 671 15.47 13.30 -38.08
N VAL A 672 16.44 14.15 -38.43
CA VAL A 672 17.68 14.35 -37.67
C VAL A 672 17.83 15.83 -37.39
N MET A 673 18.07 16.16 -36.12
CA MET A 673 18.26 17.51 -35.63
C MET A 673 19.65 17.59 -35.01
N ILE A 674 20.46 18.52 -35.52
CA ILE A 674 21.79 18.83 -35.00
C ILE A 674 21.75 20.27 -34.49
N THR A 675 22.13 20.47 -33.23
CA THR A 675 22.15 21.78 -32.58
C THR A 675 23.29 21.84 -31.57
N LEU A 676 23.44 22.97 -30.87
CA LEU A 676 24.30 23.09 -29.70
C LEU A 676 23.47 22.99 -28.43
N ASN A 677 24.01 22.38 -27.38
CA ASN A 677 23.42 22.41 -26.04
C ASN A 677 23.71 23.74 -25.32
N SER A 678 23.24 23.90 -24.09
CA SER A 678 23.52 25.09 -23.25
C SER A 678 25.01 25.32 -22.99
N ASP A 679 25.81 24.26 -23.05
CA ASP A 679 27.25 24.28 -22.82
C ASP A 679 28.05 24.47 -24.12
N ALA A 680 27.37 24.80 -25.24
CA ALA A 680 27.92 24.96 -26.58
C ALA A 680 28.58 23.70 -27.19
N ASN A 681 28.27 22.50 -26.67
CA ASN A 681 28.67 21.23 -27.28
C ASN A 681 27.66 20.79 -28.34
N LYS A 682 28.13 20.06 -29.36
CA LYS A 682 27.27 19.48 -30.40
C LYS A 682 26.29 18.49 -29.77
N PHE A 683 25.02 18.66 -30.08
CA PHE A 683 23.90 17.87 -29.59
C PHE A 683 23.08 17.37 -30.77
N VAL A 684 22.86 16.06 -30.82
CA VAL A 684 22.18 15.39 -31.93
C VAL A 684 20.95 14.69 -31.40
N LYS A 685 19.82 14.88 -32.08
CA LYS A 685 18.59 14.10 -31.88
C LYS A 685 18.17 13.43 -33.18
N ILE A 686 17.97 12.12 -33.15
CA ILE A 686 17.57 11.30 -34.29
C ILE A 686 16.23 10.67 -33.97
N ARG A 687 15.21 10.91 -34.81
CA ARG A 687 13.89 10.27 -34.70
C ARG A 687 13.79 9.14 -35.70
N VAL A 688 13.46 7.95 -35.20
CA VAL A 688 13.21 6.74 -36.00
C VAL A 688 11.71 6.45 -35.97
N ARG A 689 11.15 6.16 -37.14
CA ARG A 689 9.74 5.86 -37.35
C ARG A 689 9.56 4.41 -37.78
N SER A 690 8.64 3.73 -37.12
CA SER A 690 8.26 2.35 -37.38
C SER A 690 6.75 2.23 -37.51
N VAL A 691 6.26 1.52 -38.52
CA VAL A 691 4.82 1.31 -38.71
C VAL A 691 4.40 0.05 -37.96
N ARG A 692 3.37 0.16 -37.12
CA ARG A 692 2.85 -0.94 -36.33
C ARG A 692 1.47 -1.32 -36.84
N ILE A 693 1.41 -2.45 -37.54
CA ILE A 693 0.16 -3.05 -38.02
C ILE A 693 -0.46 -3.86 -36.86
N PRO A 694 -1.78 -3.81 -36.63
CA PRO A 694 -2.46 -4.70 -35.70
C PRO A 694 -2.13 -6.17 -35.94
N GLN A 695 -1.72 -6.88 -34.89
CA GLN A 695 -1.40 -8.30 -34.94
C GLN A 695 -1.94 -9.06 -33.73
N ILE A 696 -1.86 -10.40 -33.79
CA ILE A 696 -2.27 -11.28 -32.69
C ILE A 696 -1.48 -10.91 -31.42
N GLY A 697 -2.18 -10.80 -30.29
CA GLY A 697 -1.63 -10.38 -29.00
C GLY A 697 -1.67 -8.88 -28.71
N ASP A 698 -1.93 -8.03 -29.72
CA ASP A 698 -2.17 -6.60 -29.48
C ASP A 698 -3.47 -6.37 -28.71
N LYS A 699 -3.50 -5.29 -27.93
CA LYS A 699 -4.61 -4.98 -27.02
C LYS A 699 -5.53 -3.89 -27.56
N PHE A 700 -6.81 -4.18 -27.53
CA PHE A 700 -7.90 -3.29 -27.90
C PHE A 700 -8.88 -3.16 -26.73
N ALA A 701 -9.57 -2.04 -26.65
CA ALA A 701 -10.62 -1.84 -25.65
C ALA A 701 -11.79 -1.06 -26.26
N SER A 702 -13.01 -1.39 -25.87
CA SER A 702 -14.15 -0.49 -26.06
C SER A 702 -14.08 0.67 -25.07
N ARG A 703 -15.06 1.59 -25.13
CA ARG A 703 -15.20 2.66 -24.12
C ARG A 703 -15.91 2.23 -22.83
N HIS A 704 -16.09 0.93 -22.60
CA HIS A 704 -16.81 0.41 -21.43
C HIS A 704 -15.93 -0.46 -20.53
N GLY A 705 -14.61 -0.27 -20.59
CA GLY A 705 -13.67 -1.05 -19.79
C GLY A 705 -13.63 -2.53 -20.20
N GLN A 706 -14.00 -2.83 -21.45
CA GLN A 706 -13.91 -4.16 -22.04
C GLN A 706 -12.65 -4.25 -22.89
N LYS A 707 -11.58 -4.69 -22.23
CA LYS A 707 -10.28 -4.94 -22.85
C LYS A 707 -10.22 -6.34 -23.41
N GLY A 708 -9.63 -6.49 -24.59
CA GLY A 708 -9.30 -7.79 -25.13
C GLY A 708 -8.04 -7.79 -25.99
N THR A 709 -7.44 -8.97 -26.11
CA THR A 709 -6.31 -9.21 -27.01
C THR A 709 -6.80 -9.77 -28.34
N CYS A 710 -6.21 -9.35 -29.46
CA CYS A 710 -6.47 -10.00 -30.74
C CYS A 710 -6.07 -11.49 -30.66
N GLY A 711 -7.02 -12.41 -30.75
CA GLY A 711 -6.80 -13.86 -30.68
C GLY A 711 -6.44 -14.46 -32.04
N ILE A 712 -7.15 -14.05 -33.10
CA ILE A 712 -6.88 -14.44 -34.49
C ILE A 712 -7.38 -13.36 -35.44
N GLN A 713 -6.88 -13.39 -36.67
CA GLN A 713 -7.38 -12.56 -37.77
C GLN A 713 -7.89 -13.46 -38.89
N TYR A 714 -9.13 -13.23 -39.32
CA TYR A 714 -9.71 -13.90 -40.49
C TYR A 714 -9.85 -12.93 -41.65
N ARG A 715 -9.64 -13.41 -42.87
CA ARG A 715 -9.91 -12.62 -44.07
C ARG A 715 -11.41 -12.50 -44.28
N GLN A 716 -11.83 -11.54 -45.10
CA GLN A 716 -13.24 -11.22 -45.32
C GLN A 716 -14.08 -12.43 -45.76
N GLU A 717 -13.51 -13.35 -46.53
CA GLU A 717 -14.17 -14.60 -46.98
C GLU A 717 -14.48 -15.58 -45.84
N ASP A 718 -13.70 -15.57 -44.76
CA ASP A 718 -13.87 -16.46 -43.61
C ASP A 718 -14.74 -15.83 -42.50
N MET A 719 -15.05 -14.54 -42.61
CA MET A 719 -15.87 -13.80 -41.65
C MET A 719 -17.36 -14.06 -41.89
N PRO A 720 -18.19 -14.08 -40.83
CA PRO A 720 -19.63 -14.10 -41.01
C PRO A 720 -20.09 -12.79 -41.67
N PHE A 721 -21.13 -12.87 -42.50
CA PHE A 721 -21.63 -11.72 -43.25
C PHE A 721 -23.16 -11.60 -43.18
N THR A 722 -23.68 -10.38 -43.33
CA THR A 722 -25.13 -10.10 -43.36
C THR A 722 -25.71 -10.32 -44.76
N CYS A 723 -27.03 -10.22 -44.92
CA CYS A 723 -27.66 -10.29 -46.25
C CYS A 723 -27.20 -9.19 -47.23
N GLU A 724 -26.69 -8.07 -46.73
CA GLU A 724 -26.14 -6.96 -47.50
C GLU A 724 -24.64 -7.16 -47.82
N GLY A 725 -24.02 -8.20 -47.28
CA GLY A 725 -22.59 -8.48 -47.45
C GLY A 725 -21.68 -7.75 -46.45
N ILE A 726 -22.24 -7.18 -45.37
CA ILE A 726 -21.46 -6.53 -44.31
C ILE A 726 -20.79 -7.61 -43.46
N SER A 727 -19.46 -7.58 -43.40
CA SER A 727 -18.65 -8.41 -42.49
C SER A 727 -18.18 -7.55 -41.31
N PRO A 728 -18.24 -8.04 -40.05
CA PRO A 728 -17.78 -7.27 -38.90
C PRO A 728 -16.27 -7.06 -38.94
N ASP A 729 -15.80 -5.95 -38.37
CA ASP A 729 -14.38 -5.66 -38.18
C ASP A 729 -13.84 -6.39 -36.94
N ILE A 730 -14.67 -6.50 -35.91
CA ILE A 730 -14.35 -7.14 -34.63
C ILE A 730 -15.49 -8.08 -34.22
N ILE A 731 -15.16 -9.29 -33.80
CA ILE A 731 -16.12 -10.19 -33.14
C ILE A 731 -15.71 -10.39 -31.69
N ILE A 732 -16.60 -10.00 -30.77
CA ILE A 732 -16.43 -10.23 -29.34
C ILE A 732 -17.33 -11.37 -28.86
N ASN A 733 -16.90 -12.05 -27.81
CA ASN A 733 -17.66 -13.15 -27.25
C ASN A 733 -18.79 -12.63 -26.32
N PRO A 734 -20.02 -13.16 -26.45
CA PRO A 734 -21.16 -12.76 -25.61
C PRO A 734 -20.94 -13.00 -24.11
N HIS A 735 -20.10 -13.97 -23.72
CA HIS A 735 -19.83 -14.26 -22.30
C HIS A 735 -19.15 -13.10 -21.56
N ALA A 736 -18.59 -12.13 -22.28
CA ALA A 736 -18.02 -10.93 -21.68
C ALA A 736 -19.07 -9.94 -21.15
N ILE A 737 -20.37 -10.09 -21.49
CA ILE A 737 -21.42 -9.15 -21.08
C ILE A 737 -22.07 -9.53 -19.72
N PRO A 738 -22.56 -10.77 -19.48
CA PRO A 738 -23.35 -11.08 -18.28
C PRO A 738 -22.60 -10.87 -16.96
N SER A 739 -21.33 -11.28 -16.89
CA SER A 739 -20.52 -11.14 -15.67
C SER A 739 -20.01 -9.72 -15.43
N ARG A 740 -19.98 -8.89 -16.48
CA ARG A 740 -19.45 -7.51 -16.45
C ARG A 740 -20.52 -6.45 -16.39
N MET A 741 -21.74 -6.80 -16.79
CA MET A 741 -22.91 -5.94 -16.84
C MET A 741 -22.63 -4.59 -17.53
N THR A 742 -21.85 -4.61 -18.62
CA THR A 742 -21.55 -3.45 -19.45
C THR A 742 -22.70 -3.18 -20.43
N ILE A 743 -23.86 -2.81 -19.91
CA ILE A 743 -25.06 -2.59 -20.74
C ILE A 743 -24.90 -1.34 -21.61
N GLY A 744 -24.18 -0.33 -21.12
CA GLY A 744 -23.81 0.85 -21.92
C GLY A 744 -23.15 0.49 -23.26
N HIS A 745 -22.36 -0.59 -23.32
CA HIS A 745 -21.73 -1.05 -24.56
C HIS A 745 -22.77 -1.51 -25.59
N LEU A 746 -23.81 -2.25 -25.15
CA LEU A 746 -24.89 -2.66 -26.04
C LEU A 746 -25.72 -1.47 -26.53
N ILE A 747 -25.96 -0.50 -25.64
CA ILE A 747 -26.67 0.74 -25.99
C ILE A 747 -25.85 1.56 -26.98
N GLU A 748 -24.52 1.65 -26.82
CA GLU A 748 -23.62 2.30 -27.78
C GLU A 748 -23.75 1.69 -29.17
N CYS A 749 -23.69 0.35 -29.29
CA CYS A 749 -23.85 -0.35 -30.57
C CYS A 749 -25.21 -0.04 -31.22
N LEU A 750 -26.28 -0.03 -30.43
CA LEU A 750 -27.63 0.21 -30.91
C LEU A 750 -27.82 1.66 -31.36
N GLN A 751 -27.37 2.62 -30.56
CA GLN A 751 -27.43 4.04 -30.86
C GLN A 751 -26.57 4.40 -32.09
N GLY A 752 -25.40 3.77 -32.22
CA GLY A 752 -24.56 3.90 -33.41
C GLY A 752 -25.26 3.41 -34.68
N LYS A 753 -26.08 2.36 -34.57
CA LYS A 753 -26.87 1.80 -35.70
C LYS A 753 -28.14 2.60 -36.02
N THR A 754 -28.79 3.23 -35.04
CA THR A 754 -30.06 3.98 -35.25
C THR A 754 -29.99 5.15 -36.25
N CYS A 755 -28.84 5.40 -36.86
CA CYS A 755 -28.72 6.25 -38.04
C CYS A 755 -29.37 5.63 -39.31
N GLU A 756 -29.74 4.34 -39.30
CA GLU A 756 -30.37 3.63 -40.43
C GLU A 756 -31.71 2.94 -40.05
N TYR A 757 -32.76 3.15 -40.86
CA TYR A 757 -34.16 2.91 -40.47
C TYR A 757 -34.76 1.52 -40.81
N ASN A 758 -34.03 0.61 -41.47
CA ASN A 758 -34.58 -0.67 -41.96
C ASN A 758 -34.06 -1.94 -41.27
N TYR A 759 -33.56 -1.83 -40.03
CA TYR A 759 -33.06 -2.97 -39.24
C TYR A 759 -34.04 -3.45 -38.17
N GLN A 760 -33.78 -4.64 -37.62
CA GLN A 760 -34.54 -5.14 -36.48
C GLN A 760 -34.34 -4.21 -35.25
N PRO A 761 -35.41 -3.79 -34.53
CA PRO A 761 -35.30 -2.75 -33.49
C PRO A 761 -34.37 -3.05 -32.31
N ARG A 762 -34.00 -4.32 -32.10
CA ARG A 762 -33.07 -4.74 -31.04
C ARG A 762 -31.62 -4.89 -31.52
N GLY A 763 -31.31 -4.51 -32.76
CA GLY A 763 -29.95 -4.58 -33.34
C GLY A 763 -29.50 -5.97 -33.81
N ASN A 764 -30.35 -7.01 -33.65
CA ASN A 764 -30.06 -8.37 -34.08
C ASN A 764 -30.27 -8.55 -35.59
N GLU A 765 -29.30 -9.16 -36.26
CA GLU A 765 -29.35 -9.42 -37.70
C GLU A 765 -29.17 -10.89 -38.03
N VAL A 766 -29.69 -11.27 -39.19
CA VAL A 766 -29.45 -12.60 -39.78
C VAL A 766 -28.06 -12.60 -40.41
N MET A 767 -27.18 -13.45 -39.89
CA MET A 767 -25.84 -13.64 -40.45
C MET A 767 -25.66 -15.04 -41.06
N TYR A 768 -24.74 -15.13 -42.01
CA TYR A 768 -24.34 -16.35 -42.70
C TYR A 768 -22.90 -16.70 -42.33
N ASN A 769 -22.60 -17.99 -42.20
CA ASN A 769 -21.26 -18.47 -41.90
C ASN A 769 -20.36 -18.35 -43.15
N GLY A 770 -19.21 -17.69 -43.03
CA GLY A 770 -18.28 -17.44 -44.13
C GLY A 770 -17.74 -18.71 -44.80
N HIS A 771 -17.57 -19.80 -44.05
CA HIS A 771 -17.01 -21.06 -44.58
C HIS A 771 -18.03 -21.92 -45.34
N THR A 772 -19.31 -21.89 -44.95
CA THR A 772 -20.33 -22.80 -45.50
C THR A 772 -21.43 -22.09 -46.28
N GLY A 773 -21.54 -20.77 -46.16
CA GLY A 773 -22.65 -19.97 -46.69
C GLY A 773 -24.00 -20.25 -46.01
N ARG A 774 -24.05 -21.15 -45.02
CA ARG A 774 -25.29 -21.46 -44.30
C ARG A 774 -25.66 -20.33 -43.35
N LYS A 775 -26.96 -20.02 -43.29
CA LYS A 775 -27.53 -19.11 -42.30
C LYS A 775 -27.28 -19.64 -40.89
N MET A 776 -26.83 -18.77 -39.99
CA MET A 776 -26.66 -19.12 -38.58
C MET A 776 -28.03 -19.27 -37.91
N ASN A 777 -28.18 -20.27 -37.03
CA ASN A 777 -29.46 -20.53 -36.34
C ASN A 777 -29.86 -19.37 -35.41
N ALA A 778 -28.88 -18.79 -34.71
CA ALA A 778 -29.07 -17.61 -33.89
C ALA A 778 -28.87 -16.33 -34.71
N GLN A 779 -29.71 -15.34 -34.47
CA GLN A 779 -29.46 -13.98 -34.94
C GLN A 779 -28.33 -13.36 -34.10
N ILE A 780 -27.47 -12.57 -34.73
CA ILE A 780 -26.29 -12.00 -34.11
C ILE A 780 -26.53 -10.52 -33.86
N PHE A 781 -26.19 -10.06 -32.65
CA PHE A 781 -26.19 -8.63 -32.35
C PHE A 781 -24.98 -7.98 -33.03
N LEU A 782 -25.24 -7.03 -33.91
CA LEU A 782 -24.25 -6.34 -34.73
C LEU A 782 -24.43 -4.83 -34.51
N GLY A 783 -23.37 -4.03 -34.56
CA GLY A 783 -23.50 -2.57 -34.54
C GLY A 783 -22.16 -1.85 -34.55
N PRO A 784 -22.12 -0.57 -34.97
CA PRO A 784 -20.89 0.20 -34.93
C PRO A 784 -20.61 0.71 -33.51
N THR A 785 -19.37 0.55 -33.06
CA THR A 785 -18.90 0.94 -31.72
C THR A 785 -17.52 1.54 -31.79
N TYR A 786 -17.24 2.55 -30.97
CA TYR A 786 -15.93 3.17 -30.95
C TYR A 786 -14.92 2.36 -30.12
N TYR A 787 -13.92 1.81 -30.80
CA TYR A 787 -12.83 1.03 -30.20
C TYR A 787 -11.52 1.82 -30.14
N GLN A 788 -10.71 1.49 -29.15
CA GLN A 788 -9.40 2.08 -28.89
C GLN A 788 -8.32 1.02 -29.03
N ARG A 789 -7.23 1.34 -29.74
CA ARG A 789 -6.01 0.52 -29.73
C ARG A 789 -5.11 1.02 -28.62
N LEU A 790 -4.67 0.13 -27.74
CA LEU A 790 -3.85 0.48 -26.59
C LEU A 790 -2.35 0.42 -26.95
N LYS A 791 -1.53 1.28 -26.35
CA LYS A 791 -0.07 1.34 -26.59
C LYS A 791 0.73 0.06 -26.27
N HIS A 792 0.08 -0.92 -25.64
CA HIS A 792 0.70 -2.17 -25.22
C HIS A 792 0.69 -3.20 -26.35
N MET A 793 1.70 -3.14 -27.22
CA MET A 793 1.88 -4.07 -28.34
C MET A 793 2.68 -5.31 -27.94
N VAL A 794 2.44 -6.43 -28.63
CA VAL A 794 3.12 -7.71 -28.34
C VAL A 794 4.63 -7.65 -28.64
N ASP A 795 5.02 -7.00 -29.74
CA ASP A 795 6.43 -6.82 -30.15
C ASP A 795 7.25 -6.07 -29.10
N ASP A 796 6.59 -5.24 -28.30
CA ASP A 796 7.25 -4.46 -27.26
C ASP A 796 7.32 -5.23 -25.92
N LYS A 797 6.76 -6.44 -25.87
CA LYS A 797 6.71 -7.27 -24.66
C LYS A 797 7.38 -8.63 -24.82
N ILE A 798 7.39 -9.19 -26.03
CA ILE A 798 8.05 -10.48 -26.27
C ILE A 798 9.54 -10.37 -25.90
N HIS A 799 9.99 -11.32 -25.09
CA HIS A 799 11.35 -11.36 -24.60
C HIS A 799 11.76 -12.80 -24.35
N SER A 800 12.97 -13.15 -24.77
CA SER A 800 13.55 -14.47 -24.58
C SER A 800 15.03 -14.33 -24.35
N ARG A 801 15.60 -15.19 -23.51
CA ARG A 801 17.03 -15.23 -23.24
C ARG A 801 17.49 -16.68 -23.12
N ALA A 802 18.48 -17.06 -23.92
CA ALA A 802 19.21 -18.31 -23.77
C ALA A 802 20.45 -18.11 -22.90
N ARG A 803 21.38 -17.26 -23.36
CA ARG A 803 22.55 -16.74 -22.62
C ARG A 803 22.67 -15.24 -22.94
N GLY A 804 23.25 -14.46 -22.05
CA GLY A 804 23.29 -13.00 -22.23
C GLY A 804 24.17 -12.31 -21.19
N PRO A 805 24.16 -10.96 -21.19
CA PRO A 805 25.00 -10.18 -20.30
C PRO A 805 24.68 -10.48 -18.83
N LEU A 806 25.73 -10.41 -18.01
CA LEU A 806 25.69 -10.65 -16.58
C LEU A 806 26.01 -9.36 -15.84
N GLN A 807 25.38 -9.17 -14.70
CA GLN A 807 25.73 -8.09 -13.79
C GLN A 807 27.11 -8.40 -13.19
N ILE A 808 28.06 -7.47 -13.32
CA ILE A 808 29.46 -7.67 -12.93
C ILE A 808 29.58 -8.06 -11.45
N LEU A 809 28.79 -7.43 -10.58
CA LEU A 809 28.87 -7.61 -9.13
C LEU A 809 28.49 -9.04 -8.69
N VAL A 810 27.34 -9.53 -9.13
CA VAL A 810 26.76 -10.80 -8.66
C VAL A 810 26.90 -11.94 -9.67
N ARG A 811 27.39 -11.65 -10.88
CA ARG A 811 27.47 -12.56 -12.03
C ARG A 811 26.14 -13.23 -12.40
N GLN A 812 25.02 -12.64 -12.00
CA GLN A 812 23.68 -13.08 -12.38
C GLN A 812 23.25 -12.43 -13.70
N PRO A 813 22.27 -13.02 -14.41
CA PRO A 813 21.61 -12.35 -15.53
C PRO A 813 21.26 -10.90 -15.24
N MET A 814 21.58 -9.99 -16.16
CA MET A 814 21.12 -8.60 -16.09
C MET A 814 19.59 -8.52 -15.95
N GLU A 815 19.07 -7.45 -15.37
CA GLU A 815 17.64 -7.18 -15.34
C GLU A 815 17.19 -6.34 -16.54
N GLY A 816 15.93 -6.54 -16.94
CA GLY A 816 15.24 -5.70 -17.92
C GLY A 816 15.42 -6.13 -19.37
N ARG A 817 14.31 -6.10 -20.12
CA ARG A 817 14.23 -6.47 -21.54
C ARG A 817 15.22 -5.69 -22.42
N ALA A 818 15.31 -4.37 -22.21
CA ALA A 818 16.15 -3.48 -23.03
C ALA A 818 17.67 -3.76 -22.91
N ARG A 819 18.09 -4.64 -22.00
CA ARG A 819 19.49 -5.03 -21.77
C ARG A 819 19.70 -6.53 -21.94
N ASP A 820 18.82 -7.21 -22.68
CA ASP A 820 18.78 -8.66 -22.81
C ASP A 820 18.79 -9.40 -21.45
N GLY A 821 18.04 -8.84 -20.50
CA GLY A 821 17.99 -9.33 -19.13
C GLY A 821 17.34 -10.71 -18.98
N GLY A 822 17.54 -11.38 -17.84
CA GLY A 822 16.87 -12.63 -17.51
C GLY A 822 15.43 -12.42 -17.02
N LEU A 823 14.65 -13.51 -17.03
CA LEU A 823 13.38 -13.58 -16.29
C LEU A 823 13.68 -13.96 -14.84
N ARG A 824 12.93 -13.38 -13.90
CA ARG A 824 13.08 -13.69 -12.48
C ARG A 824 12.38 -15.02 -12.17
N PHE A 825 13.15 -15.98 -11.67
CA PHE A 825 12.61 -17.17 -11.00
C PHE A 825 12.58 -16.84 -9.50
N GLY A 826 11.39 -16.54 -8.99
CA GLY A 826 11.18 -16.05 -7.64
C GLY A 826 11.03 -17.18 -6.61
N GLU A 827 10.74 -16.75 -5.39
CA GLU A 827 10.53 -17.67 -4.28
C GLU A 827 9.29 -18.56 -4.49
N MET A 828 8.20 -17.98 -4.99
CA MET A 828 6.97 -18.73 -5.26
C MET A 828 7.17 -19.78 -6.37
N GLU A 829 7.87 -19.43 -7.45
CA GLU A 829 8.14 -20.40 -8.52
C GLU A 829 9.03 -21.55 -8.03
N ARG A 830 10.00 -21.25 -7.14
CA ARG A 830 10.81 -22.27 -6.46
C ARG A 830 9.92 -23.21 -5.66
N ASP A 831 9.05 -22.67 -4.81
CA ASP A 831 8.20 -23.46 -3.92
C ASP A 831 7.20 -24.33 -4.71
N CYS A 832 6.68 -23.82 -5.83
CA CYS A 832 5.88 -24.63 -6.76
C CYS A 832 6.67 -25.85 -7.27
N GLN A 833 7.93 -25.68 -7.66
CA GLN A 833 8.75 -26.81 -8.12
C GLN A 833 9.11 -27.79 -7.00
N ILE A 834 9.25 -27.28 -5.76
CA ILE A 834 9.43 -28.13 -4.56
C ILE A 834 8.18 -28.99 -4.37
N SER A 835 6.97 -28.42 -4.50
CA SER A 835 5.71 -29.15 -4.38
C SER A 835 5.54 -30.26 -5.42
N HIS A 836 6.08 -30.06 -6.63
CA HIS A 836 6.12 -31.08 -7.69
C HIS A 836 7.18 -32.17 -7.45
N GLY A 837 8.06 -32.02 -6.46
CA GLY A 837 9.19 -32.91 -6.24
C GLY A 837 10.27 -32.80 -7.33
N ALA A 838 10.29 -31.71 -8.11
CA ALA A 838 11.18 -31.51 -9.24
C ALA A 838 12.58 -31.02 -8.80
N ALA A 839 13.19 -31.72 -7.85
CA ALA A 839 14.47 -31.32 -7.24
C ALA A 839 15.62 -31.18 -8.25
N GLN A 840 15.64 -32.01 -9.31
CA GLN A 840 16.65 -31.91 -10.37
C GLN A 840 16.50 -30.64 -11.20
N PHE A 841 15.26 -30.24 -11.52
CA PHE A 841 14.98 -29.00 -12.25
C PHE A 841 15.31 -27.76 -11.41
N LEU A 842 15.00 -27.80 -10.11
CA LEU A 842 15.39 -26.75 -9.16
C LEU A 842 16.90 -26.60 -9.07
N ARG A 843 17.64 -27.71 -8.98
CA ARG A 843 19.10 -27.70 -8.99
C ARG A 843 19.66 -27.18 -10.31
N GLU A 844 19.06 -27.50 -11.44
CA GLU A 844 19.47 -26.93 -12.73
C GLU A 844 19.22 -25.42 -12.81
N SER A 845 18.06 -24.97 -12.35
CA SER A 845 17.65 -23.57 -12.37
C SER A 845 18.41 -22.70 -11.33
N GLY A 846 18.79 -23.29 -10.19
CA GLY A 846 19.46 -22.59 -9.09
C GLY A 846 20.99 -22.81 -9.00
N SER A 847 21.50 -23.99 -9.34
CA SER A 847 22.89 -24.39 -9.04
C SER A 847 23.89 -24.28 -10.20
N ARG A 848 23.45 -24.13 -11.45
CA ARG A 848 24.39 -23.84 -12.57
C ARG A 848 25.10 -22.49 -12.43
N ILE A 849 24.61 -21.60 -11.56
CA ILE A 849 25.24 -20.30 -11.24
C ILE A 849 26.41 -20.46 -10.24
N ILE A 850 26.45 -21.54 -9.46
CA ILE A 850 27.41 -21.72 -8.35
C ILE A 850 28.57 -22.65 -8.73
N MET A 851 28.38 -23.61 -9.65
CA MET A 851 29.37 -24.67 -9.90
C MET A 851 30.41 -24.38 -11.01
N GLU A 852 30.25 -23.38 -11.87
CA GLU A 852 31.24 -23.13 -12.95
C GLU A 852 32.43 -22.24 -12.53
N ASN A 853 32.37 -21.54 -11.40
CA ASN A 853 33.48 -20.68 -10.93
C ASN A 853 34.32 -21.27 -9.79
N GLY A 854 34.00 -22.48 -9.31
CA GLY A 854 34.67 -23.10 -8.16
C GLY A 854 35.90 -23.96 -8.49
N ASN A 855 36.12 -24.31 -9.76
CA ASN A 855 37.14 -25.29 -10.15
C ASN A 855 38.47 -24.72 -10.66
N GLU A 856 38.67 -23.40 -10.70
CA GLU A 856 39.95 -22.80 -11.13
C GLU A 856 40.71 -22.02 -10.03
N MET A 857 40.11 -21.82 -8.84
CA MET A 857 40.77 -21.08 -7.75
C MET A 857 41.27 -21.94 -6.58
N VAL A 858 40.99 -23.24 -6.56
CA VAL A 858 41.36 -24.11 -5.42
C VAL A 858 42.71 -24.81 -5.59
N GLU A 859 43.35 -24.73 -6.77
CA GLU A 859 44.63 -25.40 -7.05
C GLU A 859 45.89 -24.52 -6.90
N LYS A 860 45.79 -23.29 -6.37
CA LYS A 860 46.96 -22.38 -6.27
C LYS A 860 47.34 -21.85 -4.88
N GLU A 861 46.64 -22.22 -3.82
CA GLU A 861 46.98 -21.73 -2.45
C GLU A 861 47.38 -22.83 -1.45
N VAL A 862 47.55 -24.08 -1.87
CA VAL A 862 47.98 -25.18 -0.97
C VAL A 862 49.52 -25.39 -0.97
N GLU A 863 50.27 -24.65 -1.78
CA GLU A 863 51.74 -24.70 -1.76
C GLU A 863 52.34 -23.31 -1.48
N LYS A 864 52.27 -22.88 -0.22
CA LYS A 864 53.25 -22.00 0.44
C LYS A 864 52.80 -21.72 1.86
N LEU A 865 53.66 -22.12 2.80
CA LEU A 865 53.75 -21.75 4.22
C LEU A 865 53.66 -22.93 5.19
N ASP A 866 54.49 -23.95 4.95
CA ASP A 866 55.31 -24.48 6.03
C ASP A 866 56.61 -23.66 6.06
N ILE A 867 56.97 -23.10 7.23
CA ILE A 867 58.33 -22.87 7.76
C ILE A 867 58.28 -21.93 8.99
N THR A 868 59.00 -22.35 10.04
CA THR A 868 59.55 -21.65 11.23
C THR A 868 58.71 -21.49 12.51
N ASP A 869 58.88 -22.49 13.39
CA ASP A 869 59.52 -22.42 14.73
C ASP A 869 59.64 -21.08 15.48
N GLY A 870 59.12 -21.11 16.73
CA GLY A 870 59.88 -20.76 17.94
C GLY A 870 59.68 -19.37 18.55
N VAL A 871 59.16 -19.31 19.80
CA VAL A 871 59.86 -18.78 21.01
C VAL A 871 58.93 -18.83 22.26
N SER A 872 59.53 -19.44 23.30
CA SER A 872 59.29 -19.60 24.75
C SER A 872 58.16 -18.92 25.56
N GLU A 873 57.63 -19.77 26.46
CA GLU A 873 57.31 -19.59 27.89
C GLU A 873 57.84 -18.32 28.59
N ASP A 874 56.97 -17.59 29.33
CA ASP A 874 56.87 -17.67 30.80
C ASP A 874 55.99 -16.55 31.39
N ALA A 875 55.13 -16.91 32.37
CA ALA A 875 54.66 -16.11 33.53
C ALA A 875 53.20 -16.43 33.95
N GLN A 876 53.01 -17.55 34.63
CA GLN A 876 51.92 -17.69 35.61
C GLN A 876 52.28 -16.95 36.90
N LYS A 877 51.38 -16.11 37.44
CA LYS A 877 50.85 -16.19 38.83
C LYS A 877 50.02 -14.97 39.26
N LYS A 878 48.74 -15.24 39.51
CA LYS A 878 47.93 -14.95 40.72
C LYS A 878 48.32 -13.73 41.59
N LYS A 879 47.32 -12.86 41.86
CA LYS A 879 46.87 -12.62 43.25
C LYS A 879 45.45 -12.07 43.41
N LYS A 880 44.66 -12.91 44.09
CA LYS A 880 43.36 -12.75 44.78
C LYS A 880 43.24 -11.50 45.69
N LYS A 881 41.99 -11.05 45.89
CA LYS A 881 41.29 -10.82 47.18
C LYS A 881 39.79 -10.50 46.88
N LYS A 882 38.79 -10.72 47.73
CA LYS A 882 38.47 -11.70 48.80
C LYS A 882 36.96 -11.49 49.13
N ARG A 883 36.19 -12.58 49.38
CA ARG A 883 34.93 -12.64 50.18
C ARG A 883 33.69 -11.88 49.63
N ASN A 884 32.44 -12.34 49.70
CA ASN A 884 31.72 -13.15 50.68
C ASN A 884 30.65 -14.05 50.02
N ARG A 885 30.36 -15.20 50.65
CA ARG A 885 29.10 -15.94 50.45
C ARG A 885 27.95 -15.19 51.13
N PRO A 886 26.76 -15.09 50.49
CA PRO A 886 25.50 -15.14 51.22
C PRO A 886 24.71 -16.41 50.87
N LYS A 887 23.78 -16.70 51.77
CA LYS A 887 23.01 -17.93 51.97
C LYS A 887 21.98 -18.17 50.85
N LYS A 888 21.65 -19.44 50.63
CA LYS A 888 20.40 -19.88 49.98
C LYS A 888 19.20 -19.15 50.60
N PRO A 889 18.31 -18.49 49.84
CA PRO A 889 16.94 -18.31 50.25
C PRO A 889 16.13 -19.57 49.89
N LYS A 890 15.10 -19.76 50.71
CA LYS A 890 14.26 -20.96 50.82
C LYS A 890 13.24 -21.01 49.68
N ASN A 891 12.86 -22.23 49.31
CA ASN A 891 11.62 -22.53 48.61
C ASN A 891 10.46 -21.75 49.23
N GLY A 892 9.85 -20.88 48.42
CA GLY A 892 8.52 -20.34 48.65
C GLY A 892 7.60 -20.97 47.63
N GLU A 893 7.00 -22.10 48.00
CA GLU A 893 5.82 -22.63 47.33
C GLU A 893 4.72 -21.56 47.39
N ASN A 894 4.28 -21.07 46.24
CA ASN A 894 2.92 -20.58 46.08
C ASN A 894 2.25 -21.51 45.07
N GLY A 895 1.63 -22.55 45.61
CA GLY A 895 0.84 -23.50 44.85
C GLY A 895 -0.41 -22.83 44.27
N VAL A 896 -0.65 -23.06 42.99
CA VAL A 896 -2.00 -23.16 42.44
C VAL A 896 -2.35 -24.64 42.48
N LYS A 897 -3.32 -24.99 43.32
CA LYS A 897 -3.83 -26.36 43.47
C LYS A 897 -4.86 -26.66 42.38
N SER A 898 -4.77 -27.92 41.90
CA SER A 898 -5.80 -28.80 41.32
C SER A 898 -5.83 -29.03 39.81
N SER A 899 -4.76 -29.58 39.23
CA SER A 899 -4.92 -30.51 38.10
C SER A 899 -5.29 -31.89 38.63
N GLY A 900 -6.29 -32.56 38.06
CA GLY A 900 -6.64 -33.93 38.43
C GLY A 900 -5.43 -34.87 38.37
N LYS A 901 -5.44 -35.97 39.15
CA LYS A 901 -4.45 -37.04 38.91
C LYS A 901 -4.89 -37.81 37.66
N GLN A 902 -4.00 -37.94 36.69
CA GLN A 902 -4.18 -38.80 35.53
C GLN A 902 -4.34 -40.28 35.96
N THR A 903 -5.03 -41.10 35.17
CA THR A 903 -5.15 -42.55 35.40
C THR A 903 -3.85 -43.28 35.01
N ASP A 904 -3.67 -44.52 35.48
CA ASP A 904 -2.58 -45.41 35.05
C ASP A 904 -3.19 -46.75 34.55
N PRO A 905 -3.23 -47.02 33.23
CA PRO A 905 -2.67 -46.22 32.13
C PRO A 905 -3.44 -44.90 31.90
N PRO A 906 -2.79 -43.88 31.30
CA PRO A 906 -3.39 -42.56 31.10
C PRO A 906 -4.56 -42.63 30.10
N SER A 907 -5.72 -42.18 30.54
CA SER A 907 -6.98 -42.31 29.80
C SER A 907 -7.93 -41.12 29.96
N LEU A 908 -7.69 -40.23 30.93
CA LEU A 908 -8.47 -39.01 31.09
C LEU A 908 -8.01 -37.97 30.05
N PRO A 909 -8.91 -37.44 29.20
CA PRO A 909 -8.57 -36.40 28.24
C PRO A 909 -7.91 -35.17 28.88
N ILE A 910 -6.92 -34.57 28.19
CA ILE A 910 -6.18 -33.41 28.70
C ILE A 910 -7.11 -32.21 28.94
N SER A 911 -8.14 -32.02 28.10
CA SER A 911 -9.16 -30.98 28.29
C SER A 911 -9.97 -31.16 29.58
N GLU A 912 -10.19 -32.39 30.03
CA GLU A 912 -10.89 -32.69 31.28
C GLU A 912 -9.95 -32.59 32.49
N LEU A 913 -8.69 -33.02 32.31
CA LEU A 913 -7.63 -32.93 33.33
C LEU A 913 -7.32 -31.48 33.71
N TYR A 914 -7.44 -30.55 32.74
CA TYR A 914 -7.25 -29.11 32.87
C TYR A 914 -8.50 -28.33 32.44
N SER A 915 -9.63 -28.59 33.11
CA SER A 915 -10.93 -27.97 32.79
C SER A 915 -10.96 -26.43 32.88
N ASP A 916 -10.04 -25.82 33.63
CA ASP A 916 -9.88 -24.35 33.73
C ASP A 916 -9.18 -23.73 32.49
N GLY A 917 -8.78 -24.52 31.50
CA GLY A 917 -8.09 -24.06 30.27
C GLY A 917 -6.61 -23.66 30.48
N ASN A 918 -6.07 -23.86 31.69
CA ASN A 918 -4.69 -23.56 32.04
C ASN A 918 -3.79 -24.79 31.87
N PHE A 919 -3.28 -25.00 30.66
CA PHE A 919 -2.35 -26.09 30.35
C PHE A 919 -0.91 -25.76 30.84
N PRO A 920 -0.09 -26.78 31.16
CA PRO A 920 1.29 -26.56 31.59
C PRO A 920 2.12 -25.76 30.57
N VAL A 921 2.85 -24.77 31.05
CA VAL A 921 3.79 -24.00 30.22
C VAL A 921 5.10 -24.76 30.11
N GLY A 922 5.65 -24.86 28.90
CA GLY A 922 6.97 -25.45 28.65
C GLY A 922 8.11 -24.61 29.23
N GLN A 923 9.35 -25.04 29.01
CA GLN A 923 10.54 -24.29 29.44
C GLN A 923 10.68 -23.00 28.62
N GLU A 924 10.69 -21.86 29.29
CA GLU A 924 11.01 -20.56 28.68
C GLU A 924 12.54 -20.36 28.67
N MET A 925 13.09 -20.02 27.51
CA MET A 925 14.52 -19.78 27.33
C MET A 925 14.78 -18.27 27.17
N GLU A 926 15.81 -17.76 27.85
CA GLU A 926 16.29 -16.39 27.62
C GLU A 926 17.05 -16.31 26.28
N TYR A 927 16.76 -15.28 25.47
CA TYR A 927 17.47 -15.07 24.21
C TYR A 927 18.96 -14.84 24.46
N LEU A 928 19.80 -15.62 23.79
CA LEU A 928 21.23 -15.36 23.75
C LEU A 928 21.53 -14.12 22.88
N PRO A 929 22.59 -13.35 23.19
CA PRO A 929 23.08 -12.32 22.28
C PRO A 929 23.46 -12.96 20.94
N LEU A 930 23.08 -12.32 19.83
CA LEU A 930 23.52 -12.75 18.50
C LEU A 930 25.05 -12.65 18.40
N LYS A 931 25.69 -13.43 17.49
CA LYS A 931 27.16 -13.43 17.31
C LYS A 931 27.74 -12.03 17.00
N ASP A 932 26.93 -11.08 16.54
CA ASP A 932 27.29 -9.68 16.29
C ASP A 932 27.15 -8.75 17.53
N GLY A 933 26.76 -9.30 18.69
CA GLY A 933 26.57 -8.58 19.95
C GLY A 933 25.24 -7.85 20.09
N SER A 934 24.34 -7.96 19.11
CA SER A 934 23.01 -7.36 19.16
C SER A 934 22.00 -8.23 19.93
N MET A 935 21.01 -7.59 20.57
CA MET A 935 19.92 -8.24 21.28
C MET A 935 18.62 -8.11 20.47
N ALA A 936 17.98 -9.22 20.12
CA ALA A 936 16.69 -9.23 19.40
C ALA A 936 15.56 -8.51 20.19
N MET A 937 15.73 -8.33 21.50
CA MET A 937 14.75 -7.74 22.42
C MET A 937 14.46 -6.24 22.17
N ASP A 938 15.28 -5.52 21.40
CA ASP A 938 15.17 -4.06 21.22
C ASP A 938 14.17 -3.60 20.13
N ARG A 939 13.45 -4.52 19.48
CA ARG A 939 12.54 -4.19 18.36
C ARG A 939 11.13 -3.77 18.77
N MET A 940 10.67 -4.16 19.96
CA MET A 940 9.27 -4.05 20.35
C MET A 940 9.15 -3.55 21.78
N THR A 941 8.26 -2.58 22.01
CA THR A 941 8.02 -2.05 23.36
C THR A 941 7.35 -3.12 24.23
N GLY A 942 7.57 -3.08 25.55
CA GLY A 942 6.94 -4.02 26.48
C GLY A 942 5.40 -3.98 26.49
N GLU A 943 4.77 -2.96 25.88
CA GLU A 943 3.32 -2.90 25.68
C GLU A 943 2.86 -3.62 24.41
N GLU A 944 3.58 -3.50 23.30
CA GLU A 944 3.31 -4.23 22.06
C GLU A 944 3.45 -5.74 22.28
N ARG A 945 4.47 -6.17 23.05
CA ARG A 945 4.65 -7.58 23.45
C ARG A 945 3.45 -8.11 24.26
N ARG A 946 2.99 -7.37 25.28
CA ARG A 946 1.81 -7.75 26.07
C ARG A 946 0.51 -7.73 25.25
N ALA A 947 0.43 -6.94 24.18
CA ALA A 947 -0.71 -6.92 23.27
C ALA A 947 -0.69 -8.13 22.32
N LEU A 948 0.47 -8.49 21.79
CA LEU A 948 0.66 -9.73 21.01
C LEU A 948 0.35 -10.96 21.87
N ASP A 949 0.92 -11.05 23.08
CA ASP A 949 0.69 -12.16 24.01
C ASP A 949 -0.79 -12.36 24.33
N ARG A 950 -1.55 -11.26 24.51
CA ARG A 950 -3.01 -11.32 24.71
C ARG A 950 -3.76 -11.79 23.47
N SER A 951 -3.31 -11.40 22.27
CA SER A 951 -3.95 -11.78 21.01
C SER A 951 -3.67 -13.24 20.60
N GLN A 952 -2.60 -13.84 21.13
CA GLN A 952 -2.12 -15.17 20.74
C GLN A 952 -2.31 -16.24 21.84
N ILE A 953 -2.92 -15.87 22.96
CA ILE A 953 -3.07 -16.77 24.12
C ILE A 953 -3.83 -18.06 23.78
N ASP A 954 -4.84 -17.97 22.92
CA ASP A 954 -5.63 -19.12 22.46
C ASP A 954 -4.77 -20.09 21.64
N MET A 955 -3.94 -19.56 20.73
CA MET A 955 -2.99 -20.36 19.94
C MET A 955 -1.99 -21.08 20.86
N TYR A 956 -1.42 -20.39 21.85
CA TYR A 956 -0.47 -21.01 22.76
C TYR A 956 -1.13 -22.07 23.64
N ASN A 957 -2.39 -21.89 24.03
CA ASN A 957 -3.14 -22.90 24.79
C ASN A 957 -3.43 -24.15 23.94
N GLU A 958 -3.77 -24.00 22.66
CA GLU A 958 -3.95 -25.14 21.73
C GLU A 958 -2.66 -25.96 21.58
N VAL A 959 -1.52 -25.27 21.42
CA VAL A 959 -0.19 -25.90 21.37
C VAL A 959 0.14 -26.61 22.69
N ARG A 960 -0.10 -25.97 23.84
CA ARG A 960 0.17 -26.56 25.16
C ARG A 960 -0.69 -27.79 25.43
N GLN A 961 -1.96 -27.78 25.02
CA GLN A 961 -2.84 -28.93 25.16
C GLN A 961 -2.33 -30.13 24.34
N ALA A 962 -1.97 -29.91 23.07
CA ALA A 962 -1.37 -30.95 22.24
C ALA A 962 -0.04 -31.45 22.83
N ALA A 963 0.80 -30.54 23.35
CA ALA A 963 2.10 -30.89 23.91
C ALA A 963 2.00 -31.73 25.18
N GLU A 964 1.01 -31.44 26.03
CA GLU A 964 0.76 -32.20 27.25
C GLU A 964 0.22 -33.61 26.94
N ALA A 965 -0.63 -33.76 25.92
CA ALA A 965 -1.09 -35.07 25.44
C ALA A 965 0.08 -35.92 24.92
N HIS A 966 0.99 -35.31 24.14
CA HIS A 966 2.21 -35.95 23.66
C HIS A 966 3.11 -36.37 24.82
N ARG A 967 3.39 -35.46 25.76
CA ARG A 967 4.27 -35.68 26.92
C ARG A 967 3.81 -36.86 27.78
N GLN A 968 2.52 -36.92 28.13
CA GLN A 968 1.97 -38.01 28.95
C GLN A 968 1.98 -39.35 28.20
N THR A 969 1.64 -39.35 26.90
CA THR A 969 1.74 -40.56 26.06
C THR A 969 3.18 -41.06 26.01
N ARG A 970 4.14 -40.17 25.73
CA ARG A 970 5.57 -40.50 25.69
C ARG A 970 6.06 -41.09 27.00
N GLN A 971 5.75 -40.45 28.14
CA GLN A 971 6.17 -40.93 29.47
C GLN A 971 5.62 -42.33 29.78
N TYR A 972 4.37 -42.60 29.40
CA TYR A 972 3.77 -43.92 29.57
C TYR A 972 4.42 -44.97 28.66
N ILE A 973 4.60 -44.67 27.37
CA ILE A 973 5.21 -45.62 26.43
C ILE A 973 6.67 -45.92 26.81
N GLN A 974 7.43 -44.92 27.28
CA GLN A 974 8.80 -45.13 27.76
C GLN A 974 8.89 -46.12 28.93
N SER A 975 7.89 -46.18 29.83
CA SER A 975 7.87 -47.12 30.94
C SER A 975 7.24 -48.48 30.58
N TRP A 976 6.40 -48.50 29.55
CA TRP A 976 5.66 -49.69 29.12
C TRP A 976 6.45 -50.60 28.15
N VAL A 977 7.22 -50.02 27.23
CA VAL A 977 7.96 -50.78 26.20
C VAL A 977 9.07 -51.63 26.85
N LYS A 978 9.12 -52.91 26.48
CA LYS A 978 10.11 -53.89 26.95
C LYS A 978 10.60 -54.77 25.79
N PRO A 979 11.81 -55.35 25.88
CA PRO A 979 12.26 -56.36 24.92
C PRO A 979 11.28 -57.55 24.84
N GLY A 980 11.07 -58.09 23.65
CA GLY A 980 10.16 -59.19 23.36
C GLY A 980 8.78 -58.76 22.82
N MET A 981 8.52 -57.47 22.68
CA MET A 981 7.26 -56.93 22.15
C MET A 981 7.34 -56.72 20.63
N LYS A 982 6.23 -56.92 19.91
CA LYS A 982 6.17 -56.61 18.47
C LYS A 982 6.10 -55.10 18.27
N LEU A 983 6.75 -54.60 17.22
CA LEU A 983 6.72 -53.16 16.90
C LEU A 983 5.31 -52.65 16.61
N ILE A 984 4.44 -53.50 16.03
CA ILE A 984 3.04 -53.15 15.77
C ILE A 984 2.25 -52.92 17.07
N ASP A 985 2.43 -53.78 18.09
CA ASP A 985 1.77 -53.65 19.39
C ASP A 985 2.17 -52.34 20.10
N ILE A 986 3.43 -51.92 19.90
CA ILE A 986 3.95 -50.64 20.41
C ILE A 986 3.28 -49.46 19.73
N CYS A 987 3.19 -49.47 18.39
CA CYS A 987 2.54 -48.40 17.63
C CYS A 987 1.04 -48.30 17.96
N GLU A 988 0.31 -49.42 17.98
CA GLU A 988 -1.12 -49.45 18.28
C GLU A 988 -1.42 -48.95 19.70
N THR A 989 -0.62 -49.35 20.69
CA THR A 989 -0.80 -48.91 22.08
C THR A 989 -0.52 -47.42 22.24
N LEU A 990 0.55 -46.92 21.60
CA LEU A 990 0.90 -45.50 21.60
C LEU A 990 -0.22 -44.66 20.98
N GLU A 991 -0.66 -45.01 19.77
CA GLU A 991 -1.68 -44.24 19.05
C GLU A 991 -3.04 -44.28 19.77
N SER A 992 -3.42 -45.44 20.31
CA SER A 992 -4.64 -45.57 21.14
C SER A 992 -4.60 -44.69 22.38
N THR A 993 -3.44 -44.59 23.03
CA THR A 993 -3.24 -43.73 24.19
C THR A 993 -3.31 -42.25 23.81
N ALA A 994 -2.62 -41.84 22.73
CA ALA A 994 -2.62 -40.47 22.24
C ALA A 994 -4.04 -40.00 21.84
N ARG A 995 -4.78 -40.82 21.07
CA ARG A 995 -6.16 -40.52 20.63
C ARG A 995 -7.11 -40.31 21.81
N LYS A 996 -6.95 -41.09 22.89
CA LYS A 996 -7.75 -40.93 24.12
C LYS A 996 -7.41 -39.64 24.86
N LEU A 997 -6.12 -39.34 25.04
CA LEU A 997 -5.70 -38.14 25.78
C LEU A 997 -6.05 -36.85 25.05
N ILE A 998 -6.02 -36.85 23.72
CA ILE A 998 -6.36 -35.66 22.93
C ILE A 998 -7.86 -35.51 22.65
N ASN A 999 -8.66 -36.54 23.01
CA ASN A 999 -10.08 -36.65 22.69
C ASN A 999 -10.34 -36.47 21.19
N GLU A 1000 -9.85 -37.43 20.39
CA GLU A 1000 -9.89 -37.39 18.92
C GLU A 1000 -11.28 -37.00 18.38
N ASN A 1001 -11.30 -35.94 17.57
CA ASN A 1001 -12.52 -35.37 16.98
C ASN A 1001 -12.26 -34.88 15.55
N GLY A 1002 -11.85 -35.80 14.67
CA GLY A 1002 -11.59 -35.49 13.26
C GLY A 1002 -10.47 -34.45 13.07
N LEU A 1003 -10.72 -33.43 12.24
CA LEU A 1003 -9.73 -32.37 11.95
C LEU A 1003 -9.47 -31.41 13.12
N GLU A 1004 -10.28 -31.46 14.18
CA GLU A 1004 -10.12 -30.58 15.34
C GLU A 1004 -9.09 -31.11 16.35
N ALA A 1005 -8.93 -32.42 16.47
CA ALA A 1005 -8.00 -33.03 17.42
C ALA A 1005 -7.65 -34.46 16.97
N GLY A 1006 -6.36 -34.80 16.92
CA GLY A 1006 -5.93 -36.12 16.44
C GLY A 1006 -4.41 -36.30 16.40
N LEU A 1007 -3.97 -37.42 15.81
CA LEU A 1007 -2.56 -37.65 15.48
C LEU A 1007 -2.16 -36.84 14.25
N ALA A 1008 -1.00 -36.18 14.31
CA ALA A 1008 -0.52 -35.34 13.22
C ALA A 1008 0.07 -36.16 12.06
N PHE A 1009 0.67 -37.31 12.36
CA PHE A 1009 1.24 -38.26 11.39
C PHE A 1009 1.32 -39.67 11.99
N PRO A 1010 1.43 -40.71 11.14
CA PRO A 1010 1.56 -42.10 11.61
C PRO A 1010 2.78 -42.30 12.50
N THR A 1011 2.65 -43.16 13.51
CA THR A 1011 3.76 -43.45 14.43
C THR A 1011 4.93 -44.10 13.69
N GLY A 1012 6.10 -43.47 13.73
CA GLY A 1012 7.36 -44.04 13.32
C GLY A 1012 8.01 -44.83 14.45
N CYS A 1013 8.36 -46.08 14.20
CA CYS A 1013 9.11 -46.97 15.10
C CYS A 1013 10.34 -47.52 14.38
N SER A 1014 11.42 -46.72 14.30
CA SER A 1014 12.62 -47.05 13.52
C SER A 1014 13.65 -47.78 14.38
N VAL A 1015 14.12 -48.95 13.94
CA VAL A 1015 15.05 -49.79 14.71
C VAL A 1015 16.44 -49.84 14.07
N ASN A 1016 17.47 -49.72 14.89
CA ASN A 1016 18.90 -49.86 14.56
C ASN A 1016 19.36 -49.01 13.37
N TYR A 1017 19.51 -49.62 12.21
CA TYR A 1017 20.03 -48.99 11.00
C TYR A 1017 19.01 -48.06 10.32
N CYS A 1018 17.74 -48.09 10.74
CA CYS A 1018 16.71 -47.21 10.22
C CYS A 1018 16.72 -45.87 10.96
N ALA A 1019 17.01 -44.78 10.26
CA ALA A 1019 17.18 -43.46 10.88
C ALA A 1019 15.83 -42.77 11.22
N ALA A 1020 14.81 -42.95 10.37
CA ALA A 1020 13.49 -42.33 10.53
C ALA A 1020 12.43 -42.98 9.62
N HIS A 1021 11.16 -42.69 9.90
CA HIS A 1021 9.98 -42.97 9.07
C HIS A 1021 9.66 -44.44 8.79
N TYR A 1022 10.16 -45.39 9.59
CA TYR A 1022 9.66 -46.76 9.54
C TYR A 1022 8.38 -46.89 10.36
N THR A 1023 7.28 -47.31 9.74
CA THR A 1023 6.06 -47.71 10.42
C THR A 1023 5.77 -49.18 10.09
N PRO A 1024 5.56 -50.06 11.08
CA PRO A 1024 5.25 -51.46 10.83
C PRO A 1024 3.91 -51.58 10.09
N ASN A 1025 3.89 -52.36 9.00
CA ASN A 1025 2.66 -52.63 8.25
C ASN A 1025 1.82 -53.70 8.96
N ALA A 1026 0.52 -53.77 8.62
CA ALA A 1026 -0.35 -54.85 9.08
C ALA A 1026 0.23 -56.23 8.68
N GLY A 1027 0.63 -57.02 9.67
CA GLY A 1027 1.30 -58.32 9.49
C GLY A 1027 2.83 -58.32 9.70
N ASP A 1028 3.44 -57.20 10.09
CA ASP A 1028 4.85 -57.15 10.50
C ASP A 1028 5.06 -57.94 11.80
N GLU A 1029 5.93 -58.95 11.75
CA GLU A 1029 6.28 -59.80 12.90
C GLU A 1029 7.57 -59.36 13.61
N THR A 1030 8.12 -58.18 13.26
CA THR A 1030 9.35 -57.67 13.88
C THR A 1030 9.18 -57.48 15.39
N VAL A 1031 10.07 -58.10 16.16
CA VAL A 1031 10.12 -58.05 17.64
C VAL A 1031 11.31 -57.22 18.09
N LEU A 1032 11.10 -56.40 19.11
CA LEU A 1032 12.13 -55.57 19.75
C LEU A 1032 13.06 -56.43 20.62
N ASN A 1033 14.35 -56.45 20.33
CA ASN A 1033 15.36 -57.20 21.08
C ASN A 1033 16.06 -56.34 22.14
N TYR A 1034 16.75 -56.98 23.09
CA TYR A 1034 17.47 -56.28 24.17
C TYR A 1034 18.61 -55.38 23.65
N ASP A 1035 19.28 -55.81 22.57
CA ASP A 1035 20.39 -55.08 21.95
C ASP A 1035 19.95 -54.06 20.89
N ASP A 1036 18.65 -53.85 20.70
CA ASP A 1036 18.13 -52.92 19.70
C ASP A 1036 18.10 -51.47 20.23
N VAL A 1037 18.41 -50.53 19.34
CA VAL A 1037 18.19 -49.09 19.51
C VAL A 1037 16.94 -48.72 18.73
N VAL A 1038 15.88 -48.27 19.41
CA VAL A 1038 14.61 -47.91 18.76
C VAL A 1038 14.33 -46.42 18.89
N LYS A 1039 14.03 -45.77 17.76
CA LYS A 1039 13.53 -44.40 17.69
C LYS A 1039 12.02 -44.44 17.51
N ILE A 1040 11.28 -43.85 18.45
CA ILE A 1040 9.83 -43.70 18.37
C ILE A 1040 9.52 -42.23 18.09
N ASP A 1041 8.62 -42.01 17.14
CA ASP A 1041 8.32 -40.71 16.57
C ASP A 1041 6.82 -40.62 16.29
N PHE A 1042 6.15 -39.66 16.90
CA PHE A 1042 4.72 -39.44 16.66
C PHE A 1042 4.39 -37.98 16.92
N GLY A 1043 3.33 -37.50 16.28
CA GLY A 1043 2.83 -36.16 16.49
C GLY A 1043 1.38 -36.12 16.90
N THR A 1044 1.00 -35.07 17.63
CA THR A 1044 -0.39 -34.81 18.03
C THR A 1044 -0.78 -33.40 17.62
N HIS A 1045 -2.07 -33.14 17.37
CA HIS A 1045 -2.54 -31.79 17.04
C HIS A 1045 -3.86 -31.42 17.69
N ILE A 1046 -4.02 -30.13 17.99
CA ILE A 1046 -5.29 -29.47 18.31
C ILE A 1046 -5.48 -28.33 17.30
N LYS A 1047 -6.59 -28.36 16.55
CA LYS A 1047 -6.94 -27.41 15.47
C LYS A 1047 -5.78 -27.11 14.51
N GLY A 1048 -5.05 -28.16 14.15
CA GLY A 1048 -3.90 -28.08 13.26
C GLY A 1048 -2.61 -27.59 13.90
N ARG A 1049 -2.57 -27.24 15.18
CA ARG A 1049 -1.34 -26.94 15.92
C ARG A 1049 -0.63 -28.25 16.25
N ILE A 1050 0.39 -28.58 15.47
CA ILE A 1050 1.11 -29.85 15.54
C ILE A 1050 2.23 -29.78 16.56
N ILE A 1051 2.36 -30.83 17.36
CA ILE A 1051 3.54 -31.12 18.19
C ILE A 1051 4.22 -32.33 17.59
N ASP A 1052 5.48 -32.14 17.22
CA ASP A 1052 6.36 -33.17 16.69
C ASP A 1052 7.49 -33.42 17.69
N CYS A 1053 7.68 -34.68 18.08
CA CYS A 1053 8.80 -35.06 18.92
C CYS A 1053 9.09 -36.56 18.81
N ALA A 1054 10.33 -36.87 18.39
CA ALA A 1054 10.92 -38.19 18.43
C ALA A 1054 11.78 -38.40 19.70
N TRP A 1055 11.93 -39.66 20.12
CA TRP A 1055 12.91 -40.05 21.14
C TRP A 1055 13.48 -41.44 20.88
N THR A 1056 14.64 -41.69 21.49
CA THR A 1056 15.34 -42.97 21.41
C THR A 1056 15.18 -43.75 22.71
N LEU A 1057 14.97 -45.06 22.61
CA LEU A 1057 14.98 -46.03 23.69
C LEU A 1057 16.07 -47.08 23.45
N THR A 1058 16.81 -47.39 24.50
CA THR A 1058 17.84 -48.43 24.55
C THR A 1058 17.65 -49.24 25.83
N PHE A 1059 17.87 -50.55 25.78
CA PHE A 1059 17.84 -51.41 26.97
C PHE A 1059 19.23 -51.86 27.40
N ASN A 1060 20.23 -51.62 26.54
CA ASN A 1060 21.63 -51.92 26.78
C ASN A 1060 22.41 -50.63 27.01
N GLU A 1061 23.07 -50.53 28.17
CA GLU A 1061 23.86 -49.39 28.63
C GLU A 1061 25.00 -49.03 27.65
N LYS A 1062 25.43 -49.97 26.79
CA LYS A 1062 26.47 -49.71 25.78
C LYS A 1062 26.13 -48.56 24.83
N TYR A 1063 24.84 -48.26 24.62
CA TYR A 1063 24.38 -47.19 23.73
C TYR A 1063 24.02 -45.89 24.47
N ASP A 1064 24.16 -45.84 25.79
CA ASP A 1064 23.86 -44.63 26.57
C ASP A 1064 24.68 -43.40 26.12
N PRO A 1065 25.98 -43.51 25.76
CA PRO A 1065 26.73 -42.38 25.21
C PRO A 1065 26.13 -41.84 23.89
N LEU A 1066 25.52 -42.69 23.07
CA LEU A 1066 24.86 -42.27 21.83
C LEU A 1066 23.57 -41.49 22.12
N VAL A 1067 22.78 -41.95 23.09
CA VAL A 1067 21.55 -41.27 23.53
C VAL A 1067 21.89 -39.93 24.20
N GLU A 1068 22.96 -39.89 25.00
CA GLU A 1068 23.43 -38.68 25.68
C GLU A 1068 23.94 -37.63 24.69
N ALA A 1069 24.68 -38.04 23.66
CA ALA A 1069 25.16 -37.15 22.61
C ALA A 1069 24.00 -36.47 21.87
N VAL A 1070 22.97 -37.24 21.48
CA VAL A 1070 21.77 -36.72 20.79
C VAL A 1070 20.96 -35.80 21.71
N ARG A 1071 20.83 -36.15 23.00
CA ARG A 1071 20.15 -35.28 23.97
C ARG A 1071 20.88 -33.95 24.13
N SER A 1072 22.18 -34.00 24.39
CA SER A 1072 23.03 -32.81 24.58
C SER A 1072 23.01 -31.90 23.35
N ALA A 1073 23.08 -32.49 22.15
CA ALA A 1073 23.03 -31.73 20.90
C ALA A 1073 21.66 -31.08 20.68
N THR A 1074 20.56 -31.75 21.03
CA THR A 1074 19.21 -31.18 20.94
C THR A 1074 19.01 -30.01 21.92
N GLU A 1075 19.49 -30.16 23.16
CA GLU A 1075 19.41 -29.10 24.18
C GLU A 1075 20.22 -27.86 23.79
N GLU A 1076 21.43 -28.03 23.22
CA GLU A 1076 22.21 -26.91 22.71
C GLU A 1076 21.51 -26.24 21.51
N GLY A 1077 20.90 -27.02 20.62
CA GLY A 1077 20.08 -26.48 19.52
C GLY A 1077 18.91 -25.62 20.00
N ILE A 1078 18.18 -26.07 21.03
CA ILE A 1078 17.08 -25.32 21.66
C ILE A 1078 17.59 -24.03 22.32
N LYS A 1079 18.76 -24.09 22.95
CA LYS A 1079 19.37 -22.94 23.64
C LYS A 1079 19.88 -21.86 22.67
N GLN A 1080 20.36 -22.26 21.49
CA GLN A 1080 20.78 -21.34 20.44
C GLN A 1080 19.59 -20.79 19.61
N ALA A 1081 18.41 -21.40 19.72
CA ALA A 1081 17.21 -20.96 19.04
C ALA A 1081 16.67 -19.65 19.63
N GLY A 1082 16.19 -18.75 18.76
CA GLY A 1082 15.66 -17.46 19.16
C GLY A 1082 15.28 -16.60 17.96
N VAL A 1083 14.56 -15.51 18.19
CA VAL A 1083 14.20 -14.56 17.11
C VAL A 1083 15.49 -14.00 16.51
N ASP A 1084 15.56 -13.98 15.18
CA ASP A 1084 16.73 -13.62 14.38
C ASP A 1084 17.94 -14.59 14.47
N ALA A 1085 17.86 -15.68 15.24
CA ALA A 1085 18.92 -16.68 15.27
C ALA A 1085 19.11 -17.29 13.88
N LEU A 1086 20.35 -17.36 13.41
CA LEU A 1086 20.69 -17.96 12.14
C LEU A 1086 20.63 -19.48 12.25
N LEU A 1087 19.86 -20.12 11.36
CA LEU A 1087 19.71 -21.57 11.35
C LEU A 1087 21.05 -22.30 11.16
N CYS A 1088 22.00 -21.70 10.43
CA CYS A 1088 23.34 -22.25 10.26
C CYS A 1088 24.17 -22.25 11.55
N ASP A 1089 23.98 -21.25 12.43
CA ASP A 1089 24.69 -21.18 13.72
C ASP A 1089 24.17 -22.25 14.68
N ILE A 1090 22.85 -22.48 14.68
CA ILE A 1090 22.21 -23.57 15.43
C ILE A 1090 22.77 -24.92 14.95
N GLY A 1091 22.87 -25.14 13.63
CA GLY A 1091 23.44 -26.36 13.06
C GLY A 1091 24.93 -26.56 13.35
N GLU A 1092 25.71 -25.47 13.43
CA GLU A 1092 27.13 -25.51 13.85
C GLU A 1092 27.25 -25.96 15.31
N SER A 1093 26.47 -25.36 16.22
CA SER A 1093 26.49 -25.73 17.64
C SER A 1093 26.00 -27.16 17.89
N ILE A 1094 24.95 -27.60 17.18
CA ILE A 1094 24.47 -29.00 17.24
C ILE A 1094 25.57 -29.97 16.81
N GLN A 1095 26.26 -29.67 15.70
CA GLN A 1095 27.34 -30.54 15.21
C GLN A 1095 28.53 -30.60 16.17
N GLU A 1096 28.94 -29.46 16.71
CA GLU A 1096 30.06 -29.37 17.66
C GLU A 1096 29.81 -30.23 18.89
N VAL A 1097 28.61 -30.18 19.47
CA VAL A 1097 28.24 -30.99 20.65
C VAL A 1097 28.05 -32.47 20.28
N MET A 1098 27.48 -32.78 19.12
CA MET A 1098 27.30 -34.17 18.69
C MET A 1098 28.64 -34.86 18.47
N GLU A 1099 29.58 -34.20 17.77
CA GLU A 1099 30.89 -34.74 17.41
C GLU A 1099 31.90 -34.70 18.57
N SER A 1100 31.57 -34.05 19.71
CA SER A 1100 32.40 -34.10 20.93
C SER A 1100 32.25 -35.40 21.73
N HIS A 1101 31.31 -36.27 21.36
CA HIS A 1101 31.03 -37.53 22.05
C HIS A 1101 31.62 -38.73 21.29
N GLU A 1102 32.12 -39.71 22.03
CA GLU A 1102 32.62 -40.99 21.50
C GLU A 1102 31.92 -42.15 22.19
N ILE A 1103 31.81 -43.29 21.50
CA ILE A 1103 31.21 -44.52 22.00
C ILE A 1103 32.10 -45.71 21.69
N GLU A 1104 32.35 -46.57 22.69
CA GLU A 1104 33.11 -47.81 22.53
C GLU A 1104 32.16 -48.96 22.14
N LEU A 1105 32.34 -49.52 20.95
CA LEU A 1105 31.58 -50.69 20.48
C LEU A 1105 32.57 -51.79 20.06
N ASN A 1106 32.44 -52.98 20.65
CA ASN A 1106 33.29 -54.14 20.34
C ASN A 1106 34.81 -53.87 20.46
N GLY A 1107 35.23 -53.04 21.43
CA GLY A 1107 36.64 -52.70 21.68
C GLY A 1107 37.24 -51.65 20.73
N ILE A 1108 36.40 -50.95 19.95
CA ILE A 1108 36.80 -49.86 19.05
C ILE A 1108 36.01 -48.60 19.42
N ASN A 1109 36.70 -47.47 19.57
CA ASN A 1109 36.06 -46.18 19.81
C ASN A 1109 35.57 -45.57 18.49
N TYR A 1110 34.28 -45.26 18.43
CA TYR A 1110 33.64 -44.58 17.30
C TYR A 1110 33.27 -43.15 17.71
N PRO A 1111 33.65 -42.13 16.91
CA PRO A 1111 33.11 -40.78 17.09
C PRO A 1111 31.66 -40.75 16.62
N ILE A 1112 30.78 -40.11 17.40
CA ILE A 1112 29.38 -39.94 17.04
C ILE A 1112 29.27 -38.78 16.04
N LYS A 1113 28.60 -39.01 14.92
CA LYS A 1113 28.48 -38.02 13.84
C LYS A 1113 27.04 -37.59 13.64
N SER A 1114 26.83 -36.30 13.39
CA SER A 1114 25.54 -35.79 12.92
C SER A 1114 25.20 -36.33 11.52
N ILE A 1115 23.93 -36.72 11.31
CA ILE A 1115 23.46 -37.17 9.99
C ILE A 1115 23.21 -35.97 9.07
N ARG A 1116 24.09 -35.77 8.09
CA ARG A 1116 24.14 -34.57 7.23
C ARG A 1116 22.91 -34.34 6.33
N ASN A 1117 22.06 -35.34 6.14
CA ASN A 1117 20.91 -35.29 5.23
C ASN A 1117 19.55 -35.51 5.92
N LEU A 1118 19.51 -35.33 7.25
CA LEU A 1118 18.28 -35.18 8.02
C LEU A 1118 18.35 -33.86 8.78
N ASN A 1119 17.26 -33.10 8.79
CA ASN A 1119 17.20 -31.77 9.39
C ASN A 1119 15.88 -31.64 10.17
N GLY A 1120 15.88 -30.81 11.20
CA GLY A 1120 14.65 -30.29 11.78
C GLY A 1120 13.92 -29.37 10.80
N HIS A 1121 12.73 -28.90 11.18
CA HIS A 1121 11.87 -28.17 10.25
C HIS A 1121 10.89 -27.23 10.97
N SER A 1122 10.44 -26.19 10.26
CA SER A 1122 9.35 -25.33 10.73
C SER A 1122 8.00 -26.03 10.60
N ILE A 1123 7.12 -25.83 11.56
CA ILE A 1123 5.75 -26.35 11.62
C ILE A 1123 4.75 -25.21 11.41
N SER A 1124 3.74 -25.45 10.59
CA SER A 1124 2.60 -24.55 10.37
C SER A 1124 1.28 -25.26 10.66
N PRO A 1125 0.15 -24.53 10.77
CA PRO A 1125 -1.16 -25.15 10.97
C PRO A 1125 -1.43 -26.24 9.92
N TYR A 1126 -1.67 -27.47 10.37
CA TYR A 1126 -1.92 -28.65 9.54
C TYR A 1126 -0.76 -29.06 8.60
N GLN A 1127 0.44 -28.50 8.78
CA GLN A 1127 1.59 -28.74 7.91
C GLN A 1127 2.86 -28.97 8.72
N ILE A 1128 3.38 -30.20 8.67
CA ILE A 1128 4.59 -30.61 9.39
C ILE A 1128 5.82 -29.91 8.79
N HIS A 1129 6.01 -29.95 7.47
CA HIS A 1129 7.13 -29.26 6.80
C HIS A 1129 6.69 -27.94 6.17
N ALA A 1130 6.82 -26.83 6.90
CA ALA A 1130 6.36 -25.50 6.51
C ALA A 1130 7.39 -24.63 5.76
N GLY A 1131 8.47 -25.21 5.25
CA GLY A 1131 9.38 -24.56 4.30
C GLY A 1131 10.77 -24.20 4.84
N LYS A 1132 10.94 -23.91 6.14
CA LYS A 1132 12.27 -23.67 6.73
C LYS A 1132 12.82 -24.96 7.34
N THR A 1133 14.10 -25.25 7.09
CA THR A 1133 14.79 -26.43 7.66
C THR A 1133 15.82 -26.00 8.68
N VAL A 1134 15.81 -26.64 9.86
CA VAL A 1134 16.80 -26.43 10.92
C VAL A 1134 17.93 -27.45 10.71
N PRO A 1135 19.10 -27.02 10.21
CA PRO A 1135 20.20 -27.95 9.94
C PRO A 1135 20.80 -28.47 11.24
N ILE A 1136 21.34 -29.68 11.21
CA ILE A 1136 22.09 -30.30 12.34
C ILE A 1136 23.59 -30.42 12.07
N THR A 1137 24.03 -29.82 10.95
CA THR A 1137 25.43 -29.71 10.55
C THR A 1137 25.72 -28.30 10.05
N LYS A 1138 26.98 -27.91 10.12
CA LYS A 1138 27.46 -26.60 9.67
C LYS A 1138 27.14 -26.39 8.18
N GLY A 1139 26.31 -25.38 7.90
CA GLY A 1139 25.87 -24.99 6.56
C GLY A 1139 26.19 -23.53 6.23
N GLY A 1140 25.97 -23.12 4.97
CA GLY A 1140 26.27 -21.77 4.47
C GLY A 1140 25.06 -20.84 4.27
N GLU A 1141 23.86 -21.26 4.67
CA GLU A 1141 22.63 -20.49 4.45
C GLU A 1141 22.31 -19.57 5.63
N ALA A 1142 22.17 -18.27 5.34
CA ALA A 1142 21.89 -17.23 6.33
C ALA A 1142 20.38 -17.02 6.60
N VAL A 1143 19.62 -18.11 6.73
CA VAL A 1143 18.17 -18.06 7.06
C VAL A 1143 17.99 -17.83 8.55
N ARG A 1144 17.04 -16.98 8.94
CA ARG A 1144 16.75 -16.63 10.34
C ARG A 1144 15.43 -17.20 10.82
N MET A 1145 15.35 -17.48 12.12
CA MET A 1145 14.08 -17.76 12.82
C MET A 1145 13.29 -16.46 13.02
N GLU A 1146 11.99 -16.48 12.73
CA GLU A 1146 11.11 -15.30 12.89
C GLU A 1146 10.20 -15.44 14.12
N GLU A 1147 9.62 -14.32 14.54
CA GLU A 1147 8.68 -14.28 15.65
C GLU A 1147 7.37 -15.01 15.28
N ASN A 1148 6.82 -15.79 16.23
CA ASN A 1148 5.59 -16.59 16.09
C ASN A 1148 5.68 -17.81 15.15
N GLU A 1149 6.88 -18.22 14.77
CA GLU A 1149 7.10 -19.50 14.06
C GLU A 1149 7.33 -20.65 15.06
N PHE A 1150 6.87 -21.85 14.68
CA PHE A 1150 7.08 -23.08 15.43
C PHE A 1150 8.11 -23.94 14.70
N TYR A 1151 9.01 -24.57 15.45
CA TYR A 1151 10.06 -25.40 14.89
C TYR A 1151 10.18 -26.72 15.65
N ALA A 1152 10.31 -27.82 14.90
CA ALA A 1152 10.84 -29.08 15.41
C ALA A 1152 12.37 -29.06 15.25
N ILE A 1153 13.08 -29.01 16.38
CA ILE A 1153 14.54 -29.18 16.41
C ILE A 1153 14.81 -30.65 16.70
N GLU A 1154 15.07 -31.41 15.64
CA GLU A 1154 15.33 -32.84 15.71
C GLU A 1154 16.78 -33.12 15.37
N THR A 1155 17.52 -33.77 16.27
CA THR A 1155 18.93 -34.12 16.04
C THR A 1155 19.11 -35.63 15.87
N PHE A 1156 19.96 -35.99 14.91
CA PHE A 1156 20.21 -37.38 14.53
C PHE A 1156 21.70 -37.69 14.63
N GLY A 1157 22.07 -38.55 15.57
CA GLY A 1157 23.42 -39.06 15.76
C GLY A 1157 23.60 -40.45 15.15
N SER A 1158 24.80 -40.74 14.63
CA SER A 1158 25.17 -42.05 14.09
C SER A 1158 26.61 -42.40 14.44
N THR A 1159 26.87 -43.66 14.76
CA THR A 1159 28.22 -44.23 14.83
C THR A 1159 28.80 -44.58 13.46
N GLY A 1160 28.00 -44.47 12.39
CA GLY A 1160 28.37 -44.77 11.01
C GLY A 1160 28.93 -43.56 10.26
N ARG A 1161 28.71 -43.51 8.95
CA ARG A 1161 29.27 -42.46 8.07
C ARG A 1161 28.61 -41.07 8.20
N GLY A 1162 27.59 -40.90 9.06
CA GLY A 1162 26.86 -39.64 9.21
C GLY A 1162 26.06 -39.24 7.97
N TYR A 1163 25.59 -40.22 7.19
CA TYR A 1163 24.81 -40.00 5.97
C TYR A 1163 23.89 -41.18 5.67
N VAL A 1164 22.61 -40.89 5.44
CA VAL A 1164 21.58 -41.88 5.15
C VAL A 1164 21.46 -42.11 3.64
N LYS A 1165 21.42 -43.36 3.18
CA LYS A 1165 21.16 -43.69 1.75
C LYS A 1165 19.71 -44.12 1.57
N ARG A 1166 19.06 -43.63 0.50
CA ARG A 1166 17.65 -43.94 0.20
C ARG A 1166 17.55 -45.31 -0.47
N ARG A 1167 16.83 -46.25 0.15
CA ARG A 1167 16.41 -47.52 -0.47
C ARG A 1167 14.90 -47.64 -0.26
N PHE A 1168 14.12 -47.47 -1.34
CA PHE A 1168 12.65 -47.58 -1.41
C PHE A 1168 11.90 -47.31 -0.09
N GLY A 1169 11.47 -46.06 0.12
CA GLY A 1169 10.56 -45.68 1.21
C GLY A 1169 11.19 -45.50 2.59
N ASN A 1170 12.25 -46.24 2.93
CA ASN A 1170 12.89 -46.19 4.25
C ASN A 1170 14.36 -45.72 4.18
N PHE A 1171 14.81 -45.05 5.24
CA PHE A 1171 16.12 -44.44 5.36
C PHE A 1171 17.06 -45.36 6.17
N SER A 1172 17.98 -46.09 5.52
CA SER A 1172 18.89 -47.04 6.18
C SER A 1172 20.39 -46.69 6.10
N LEU A 1173 21.15 -47.08 7.14
CA LEU A 1173 22.61 -47.03 7.26
C LEU A 1173 23.18 -48.45 7.13
N HIS A 1174 24.01 -48.74 6.12
CA HIS A 1174 24.51 -50.11 5.89
C HIS A 1174 25.93 -50.33 6.45
N GLU A 1175 26.11 -51.42 7.21
CA GLU A 1175 27.29 -52.29 7.20
C GLU A 1175 26.87 -53.71 6.75
N GLU A 1176 27.72 -54.41 6.01
CA GLU A 1176 27.40 -55.67 5.32
C GLU A 1176 27.20 -56.85 6.30
N PHE A 1177 25.98 -57.36 6.42
CA PHE A 1177 25.72 -58.76 6.77
C PHE A 1177 24.61 -59.33 5.88
N ARG A 1178 24.91 -60.45 5.20
CA ARG A 1178 23.94 -61.22 4.43
C ARG A 1178 22.91 -61.82 5.38
N CYS A 1179 21.64 -61.44 5.28
CA CYS A 1179 20.53 -62.23 5.80
C CYS A 1179 19.62 -62.70 4.64
N PRO A 1180 19.30 -64.01 4.57
CA PRO A 1180 18.59 -64.61 3.45
C PRO A 1180 17.09 -64.74 3.74
N SER A 1181 16.26 -63.92 3.11
CA SER A 1181 14.88 -64.26 2.70
C SER A 1181 14.18 -63.02 2.16
N ARG A 1182 13.74 -63.09 0.90
CA ARG A 1182 12.85 -62.11 0.28
C ARG A 1182 11.39 -62.54 0.52
N PRO A 1183 10.48 -61.61 0.79
CA PRO A 1183 9.10 -61.74 0.36
C PRO A 1183 8.82 -60.85 -0.86
N ILE A 1184 8.41 -61.55 -1.91
CA ILE A 1184 7.55 -61.24 -3.07
C ILE A 1184 7.08 -59.78 -3.23
N ALA A 1185 7.34 -59.25 -4.43
CA ALA A 1185 6.79 -58.00 -4.95
C ALA A 1185 5.25 -58.06 -5.09
N VAL A 1186 4.56 -57.08 -4.53
CA VAL A 1186 3.19 -56.75 -4.94
C VAL A 1186 3.28 -55.75 -6.08
N THR A 1187 2.96 -56.25 -7.28
CA THR A 1187 2.61 -55.43 -8.43
C THR A 1187 1.19 -54.90 -8.21
N GLU A 1188 0.95 -53.62 -8.56
CA GLU A 1188 -0.32 -52.87 -8.46
C GLU A 1188 -0.59 -52.10 -7.14
N ILE A 1189 0.04 -50.92 -7.01
CA ILE A 1189 -0.45 -49.81 -6.18
C ILE A 1189 -1.17 -48.82 -7.11
N LYS A 1190 -2.38 -49.18 -7.55
CA LYS A 1190 -3.31 -48.23 -8.17
C LYS A 1190 -4.62 -48.10 -7.41
N THR A 1191 -4.94 -49.02 -6.51
CA THR A 1191 -6.27 -49.12 -5.90
C THR A 1191 -6.41 -48.50 -4.50
N THR A 1192 -5.32 -48.14 -3.80
CA THR A 1192 -5.39 -47.48 -2.48
C THR A 1192 -5.34 -45.95 -2.55
N ALA A 1193 -4.75 -45.38 -3.61
CA ALA A 1193 -4.69 -43.93 -3.82
C ALA A 1193 -6.01 -43.35 -4.37
N GLU A 1194 -6.85 -44.17 -5.01
CA GLU A 1194 -8.16 -43.75 -5.51
C GLU A 1194 -9.25 -43.71 -4.42
N LEU A 1195 -9.13 -44.56 -3.38
CA LEU A 1195 -10.03 -44.52 -2.21
C LEU A 1195 -9.81 -43.27 -1.34
N TYR A 1196 -8.56 -42.86 -1.12
CA TYR A 1196 -8.26 -41.62 -0.37
C TYR A 1196 -8.54 -40.33 -1.17
N LYS A 1197 -8.50 -40.39 -2.52
CA LYS A 1197 -8.89 -39.25 -3.37
C LYS A 1197 -10.40 -39.00 -3.35
N GLN A 1198 -11.24 -40.03 -3.26
CA GLN A 1198 -12.70 -39.85 -3.30
C GLN A 1198 -13.30 -39.31 -1.99
N GLU A 1199 -12.74 -39.60 -0.82
CA GLU A 1199 -13.24 -39.01 0.43
C GLU A 1199 -12.72 -37.59 0.69
N PHE A 1200 -11.50 -37.26 0.25
CA PHE A 1200 -10.93 -35.91 0.45
C PHE A 1200 -11.50 -34.86 -0.54
N LEU A 1201 -11.85 -35.27 -1.76
CA LEU A 1201 -12.47 -34.39 -2.76
C LEU A 1201 -13.93 -34.04 -2.41
N ASN A 1202 -14.64 -34.89 -1.66
CA ASN A 1202 -16.02 -34.63 -1.26
C ASN A 1202 -16.18 -33.73 -0.02
N SER A 1203 -15.14 -33.58 0.83
CA SER A 1203 -15.19 -32.68 1.99
C SER A 1203 -14.70 -31.25 1.69
N CYS A 1204 -13.76 -31.10 0.74
CA CYS A 1204 -13.19 -29.79 0.39
C CYS A 1204 -14.05 -28.95 -0.55
N PHE A 1205 -15.05 -29.54 -1.23
CA PHE A 1205 -15.96 -28.81 -2.12
C PHE A 1205 -17.14 -28.13 -1.41
N LEU A 1206 -17.33 -28.35 -0.10
CA LEU A 1206 -18.46 -27.81 0.68
C LEU A 1206 -18.10 -26.71 1.68
N SER A 1207 -16.81 -26.37 1.88
CA SER A 1207 -16.41 -25.32 2.83
C SER A 1207 -16.11 -23.95 2.21
N SER A 1208 -16.06 -23.82 0.88
CA SER A 1208 -15.76 -22.54 0.19
C SER A 1208 -17.00 -21.72 -0.21
N LEU A 1209 -18.21 -22.15 0.18
CA LEU A 1209 -19.48 -21.49 -0.21
C LEU A 1209 -20.36 -21.00 0.94
N VAL A 1210 -19.90 -20.99 2.20
CA VAL A 1210 -20.71 -20.50 3.33
C VAL A 1210 -19.93 -19.49 4.17
N GLY A 1211 -20.06 -18.22 3.79
CA GLY A 1211 -19.45 -17.10 4.49
C GLY A 1211 -20.10 -15.76 4.13
N SER A 1212 -21.43 -15.62 4.26
CA SER A 1212 -22.08 -14.31 4.47
C SER A 1212 -23.47 -14.46 5.12
N PRO A 1213 -23.89 -13.53 6.00
CA PRO A 1213 -25.08 -13.70 6.85
C PRO A 1213 -26.31 -13.08 6.21
N TRP A 1214 -26.92 -13.72 5.20
CA TRP A 1214 -28.25 -13.34 4.71
C TRP A 1214 -28.99 -14.56 4.18
N ARG A 1215 -29.93 -15.11 4.97
CA ARG A 1215 -31.26 -15.60 4.52
C ARG A 1215 -32.02 -16.25 5.67
N ASN A 1216 -32.82 -15.43 6.34
CA ASN A 1216 -34.07 -15.90 6.93
C ASN A 1216 -35.16 -15.81 5.85
N LYS A 1217 -35.95 -16.89 5.74
CA LYS A 1217 -37.28 -17.03 5.13
C LYS A 1217 -37.40 -17.82 3.79
N ILE A 1218 -38.35 -18.78 3.90
CA ILE A 1218 -39.23 -19.51 2.95
C ILE A 1218 -38.67 -20.76 2.19
N PRO A 1219 -39.52 -21.78 1.85
CA PRO A 1219 -39.72 -23.00 2.64
C PRO A 1219 -39.56 -24.31 1.82
N HIS A 1220 -39.67 -25.44 2.52
CA HIS A 1220 -39.68 -26.83 2.03
C HIS A 1220 -40.46 -27.12 0.75
N GLY A 1221 -39.87 -27.92 -0.15
CA GLY A 1221 -40.59 -28.61 -1.22
C GLY A 1221 -39.69 -29.53 -2.07
N PHE A 1222 -39.98 -30.84 -1.99
CA PHE A 1222 -39.66 -31.92 -2.93
C PHE A 1222 -38.37 -32.75 -2.78
N GLU A 1223 -38.60 -33.93 -2.19
CA GLU A 1223 -37.83 -35.16 -2.28
C GLU A 1223 -37.92 -35.84 -3.68
N ARG A 1224 -36.96 -36.76 -3.90
CA ARG A 1224 -36.96 -37.96 -4.78
C ARG A 1224 -36.75 -37.76 -6.29
N LEU A 1225 -35.57 -38.21 -6.76
CA LEU A 1225 -35.42 -39.50 -7.45
C LEU A 1225 -33.94 -39.76 -7.73
N GLY A 1226 -33.40 -40.85 -7.17
CA GLY A 1226 -32.13 -41.41 -7.59
C GLY A 1226 -32.30 -42.28 -8.84
N ARG A 1227 -31.31 -42.26 -9.72
CA ARG A 1227 -30.74 -43.47 -10.35
C ARG A 1227 -29.52 -43.12 -11.20
N GLU A 1228 -28.51 -43.94 -10.97
CA GLU A 1228 -27.58 -44.54 -11.93
C GLU A 1228 -26.50 -43.69 -12.62
N ARG A 1229 -25.30 -44.24 -12.46
CA ARG A 1229 -24.00 -43.89 -13.02
C ARG A 1229 -24.01 -44.14 -14.54
N ASP A 1230 -23.28 -43.31 -15.28
CA ASP A 1230 -22.12 -43.75 -16.05
C ASP A 1230 -21.30 -42.53 -16.52
N CYS A 1231 -19.97 -42.65 -16.36
CA CYS A 1231 -18.86 -41.73 -16.62
C CYS A 1231 -18.51 -40.68 -15.55
#